data_AF-A0A849UWE9-F1
#
_entry.id   AF-A0A849UWE9-F1
#
_cell.length_a   1.000
_cell.length_b   1.000
_cell.length_c   1.000
_cell.angle_alpha   90.00
_cell.angle_beta   90.00
_cell.angle_gamma   90.00
#
_symmetry.space_group_name_H-M   'P 1'
#
loop_
_entity.id
_entity.type
_entity.pdbx_description
1 polymer ?
#
loop_
_entity_poly.entity_id
_entity_poly.type
_entity_poly.pdbx_seq_one_letter_code
_entity_poly.pdbx_strand_id
1 'polypeptide(L)'
;MKKTLLLFISIFLFNTISFCQQSVARQWCNAMLNAIITDFAKPPVQARNLFHVSLAMYDAWAVYDNTASPYLIGKTVGSINYPFTGVPFVAPANIESYRNMAISYAAYKVLKHRFANSPNAVNSITSFNNLMTSLGYDYNYTQTNYSTGNAADLGNFIGNQVIAMGLADGSNESNNYQYVNYLPVNDPQLLSLPINMADPNRWQPLILPGALDQNGNPIPATQIFITPEWGRVLPFSMATSSAIHYSRNGGDFPVYYDPGTPPMLDTISVSNLLSQEFKWGHSMVAAWSSHLDPTDPTLWDISPNAKGNVINYPTTLVGLHSFYNFDNGGDNGIGYSANPVTGLPYVPQMVKRGDFTRLVTQYWADGPSSETPPGHWFTLLNQVSDYPGFIKKYEGVGAVLSNLEWDVKSYFTLGAAMHDAAIACWGIKGWYDSPRPISAIRKMALYGQCSNAALPSYHPGGIPLNPGFVELVMAGDPLQGYSGENINKIKIKAWRGFNFILNAYTDWAGVGWILAEKWVPYQRKTFNTPPFAGYVSGHSTYSRAGAFVLTNITGSPYFPGGLGEYVIPANSNILGFEKSPDYEIKLQWASYKDASDEASMSRIWGGIHPGFDDMPGRRIGELIGNAAHVKAKTYFTNTILPIDLLYCIGKEKDCSTQLQWATTAELQTKSFVIWKSIDGVNFDIKLTEIAAAGNTNNIRNYSYTDISPNITNYYKIVQFDINNKQTILPIIHIDLKNCNAIVDKISSIYPNPVEEKIKFTIHNNTKNSFSEITILDEMGQKKYSTKIFLQAGINKINLPSTLLSKGIYFVKIKLSGGKNEVQKVVKLN
;
A
#
# COMPACT_ATOMS: atom_id res chain seq x y z
N MET A 1 53.21 55.96 8.67
CA MET A 1 52.26 55.93 7.53
C MET A 1 51.18 54.91 7.82
N LYS A 2 49.97 55.40 8.13
CA LYS A 2 48.77 54.61 8.46
C LYS A 2 48.15 54.08 7.16
N LYS A 3 47.85 52.78 7.09
CA LYS A 3 46.96 52.22 6.07
C LYS A 3 45.55 52.23 6.63
N THR A 4 44.67 52.95 5.94
CA THR A 4 43.27 53.20 6.30
C THR A 4 42.43 51.95 6.11
N LEU A 5 41.71 51.55 7.16
CA LEU A 5 40.72 50.48 7.19
C LEU A 5 39.39 51.05 6.64
N LEU A 6 38.91 50.53 5.51
CA LEU A 6 37.56 50.82 5.00
C LEU A 6 36.62 49.75 5.54
N LEU A 7 35.80 50.15 6.51
CA LEU A 7 34.74 49.36 7.12
C LEU A 7 33.50 49.41 6.21
N PHE A 8 33.20 48.33 5.49
CA PHE A 8 31.89 48.18 4.85
C PHE A 8 30.88 47.76 5.92
N ILE A 9 30.01 48.69 6.31
CA ILE A 9 28.86 48.42 7.16
C ILE A 9 27.79 47.74 6.29
N SER A 10 27.72 46.42 6.36
CA SER A 10 26.55 45.67 5.86
C SER A 10 25.40 45.89 6.83
N ILE A 11 24.44 46.72 6.42
CA ILE A 11 23.17 46.90 7.10
C ILE A 11 22.40 45.59 6.94
N PHE A 12 22.41 44.74 7.97
CA PHE A 12 21.47 43.65 8.12
C PHE A 12 20.09 44.25 8.37
N LEU A 13 19.28 44.38 7.31
CA LEU A 13 17.84 44.48 7.46
C LEU A 13 17.37 43.15 8.06
N PHE A 14 17.16 43.14 9.38
CA PHE A 14 16.39 42.12 10.05
C PHE A 14 14.96 42.18 9.49
N ASN A 15 14.68 41.41 8.44
CA ASN A 15 13.33 40.95 8.21
C ASN A 15 13.01 40.03 9.38
N THR A 16 12.31 40.55 10.39
CA THR A 16 11.62 39.74 11.37
C THR A 16 10.54 38.96 10.64
N ILE A 17 10.92 37.83 10.06
CA ILE A 17 9.98 36.77 9.73
C ILE A 17 9.42 36.37 11.09
N SER A 18 8.18 36.75 11.37
CA SER A 18 7.43 36.20 12.51
C SER A 18 7.47 34.69 12.37
N PHE A 19 8.31 34.01 13.16
CA PHE A 19 8.19 32.58 13.34
C PHE A 19 6.79 32.33 13.88
N CYS A 20 5.92 31.79 13.04
CA CYS A 20 4.60 31.36 13.47
C CYS A 20 4.82 30.31 14.57
N GLN A 21 4.41 30.63 15.80
CA GLN A 21 4.63 29.75 16.94
C GLN A 21 3.92 28.41 16.68
N GLN A 22 4.66 27.31 16.81
CA GLN A 22 4.11 25.96 16.67
C GLN A 22 2.97 25.77 17.68
N SER A 23 1.85 25.21 17.24
CA SER A 23 0.76 24.88 18.16
C SER A 23 1.22 23.85 19.20
N VAL A 24 0.51 23.74 20.32
CA VAL A 24 0.84 22.72 21.32
C VAL A 24 0.70 21.30 20.75
N ALA A 25 -0.25 21.07 19.82
CA ALA A 25 -0.42 19.79 19.16
C ALA A 25 0.79 19.44 18.29
N ARG A 26 1.35 20.43 17.56
CA ARG A 26 2.60 20.26 16.81
C ARG A 26 3.77 19.91 17.73
N GLN A 27 3.89 20.58 18.87
CA GLN A 27 4.96 20.31 19.84
C GLN A 27 4.89 18.87 20.40
N TRP A 28 3.70 18.40 20.76
CA TRP A 28 3.49 17.01 21.19
C TRP A 28 3.67 15.99 20.06
N CYS A 29 3.28 16.32 18.83
CA CYS A 29 3.59 15.50 17.67
C CYS A 29 5.10 15.36 17.46
N ASN A 30 5.87 16.45 17.52
CA ASN A 30 7.33 16.40 17.41
C ASN A 30 7.95 15.56 18.54
N ALA A 31 7.45 15.69 19.78
CA ALA A 31 7.90 14.87 20.90
C ALA A 31 7.62 13.36 20.66
N MET A 32 6.45 13.03 20.13
CA MET A 32 6.09 11.66 19.75
C MET A 32 7.00 11.11 18.64
N LEU A 33 7.21 11.87 17.56
CA LEU A 33 8.07 11.48 16.44
C LEU A 33 9.52 11.23 16.89
N ASN A 34 10.06 12.12 17.74
CA ASN A 34 11.39 11.94 18.35
C ASN A 34 11.47 10.68 19.23
N ALA A 35 10.40 10.38 19.98
CA ALA A 35 10.35 9.16 20.78
C ALA A 35 10.28 7.90 19.90
N ILE A 36 9.58 7.93 18.76
CA ILE A 36 9.53 6.82 17.79
C ILE A 36 10.91 6.53 17.20
N ILE A 37 11.69 7.56 16.83
CA ILE A 37 13.05 7.41 16.28
C ILE A 37 13.95 6.58 17.22
N THR A 38 13.76 6.75 18.53
CA THR A 38 14.61 6.11 19.55
C THR A 38 13.96 4.89 20.22
N ASP A 39 12.80 4.45 19.74
CA ASP A 39 12.11 3.24 20.19
C ASP A 39 12.46 2.03 19.31
N PHE A 40 12.05 0.83 19.73
CA PHE A 40 12.10 -0.34 18.86
C PHE A 40 11.27 -0.14 17.60
N ALA A 41 11.83 -0.49 16.44
CA ALA A 41 11.16 -0.38 15.15
C ALA A 41 10.02 -1.41 15.01
N LYS A 42 8.82 -1.01 15.43
CA LYS A 42 7.58 -1.81 15.37
C LYS A 42 6.50 -1.00 14.63
N PRO A 43 6.50 -0.98 13.28
CA PRO A 43 5.62 -0.10 12.51
C PRO A 43 4.12 -0.16 12.91
N PRO A 44 3.52 -1.32 13.22
CA PRO A 44 2.12 -1.38 13.66
C PRO A 44 1.87 -0.71 15.01
N VAL A 45 2.78 -0.90 15.96
CA VAL A 45 2.71 -0.29 17.29
C VAL A 45 2.90 1.23 17.17
N GLN A 46 3.81 1.67 16.30
CA GLN A 46 4.08 3.09 16.07
C GLN A 46 2.90 3.78 15.36
N ALA A 47 2.33 3.17 14.32
CA ALA A 47 1.12 3.66 13.66
C ALA A 47 -0.05 3.82 14.64
N ARG A 48 -0.22 2.85 15.53
CA ARG A 48 -1.21 2.90 16.61
C ARG A 48 -0.93 4.01 17.64
N ASN A 49 0.33 4.22 18.02
CA ASN A 49 0.72 5.31 18.92
C ASN A 49 0.45 6.69 18.28
N LEU A 50 0.77 6.85 16.99
CA LEU A 50 0.46 8.05 16.21
C LEU A 50 -1.05 8.34 16.24
N PHE A 51 -1.89 7.33 16.04
CA PHE A 51 -3.35 7.50 16.16
C PHE A 51 -3.79 7.83 17.58
N HIS A 52 -3.38 7.06 18.58
CA HIS A 52 -3.87 7.21 19.96
C HIS A 52 -3.52 8.58 20.56
N VAL A 53 -2.32 9.09 20.29
CA VAL A 53 -1.93 10.43 20.74
C VAL A 53 -2.70 11.49 19.96
N SER A 54 -2.84 11.35 18.64
CA SER A 54 -3.62 12.28 17.82
C SER A 54 -5.09 12.35 18.23
N LEU A 55 -5.71 11.20 18.55
CA LEU A 55 -7.07 11.13 19.09
C LEU A 55 -7.17 11.81 20.45
N ALA A 56 -6.19 11.61 21.34
CA ALA A 56 -6.20 12.23 22.66
C ALA A 56 -6.16 13.76 22.57
N MET A 57 -5.33 14.29 21.66
CA MET A 57 -5.27 15.73 21.38
C MET A 57 -6.56 16.23 20.72
N TYR A 58 -7.13 15.45 19.80
CA TYR A 58 -8.39 15.80 19.13
C TYR A 58 -9.57 15.86 20.10
N ASP A 59 -9.79 14.83 20.93
CA ASP A 59 -10.88 14.80 21.91
C ASP A 59 -10.73 15.96 22.91
N ALA A 60 -9.51 16.26 23.37
CA ALA A 60 -9.24 17.40 24.25
C ALA A 60 -9.56 18.75 23.60
N TRP A 61 -9.36 18.87 22.29
CA TRP A 61 -9.71 20.07 21.53
C TRP A 61 -11.23 20.18 21.27
N ALA A 62 -11.85 19.07 20.88
CA ALA A 62 -13.23 18.99 20.42
C ALA A 62 -14.25 19.29 21.53
N VAL A 63 -13.94 18.95 22.79
CA VAL A 63 -14.80 19.25 23.95
C VAL A 63 -15.12 20.74 24.10
N TYR A 64 -14.19 21.61 23.68
CA TYR A 64 -14.37 23.07 23.73
C TYR A 64 -14.82 23.66 22.40
N ASP A 65 -15.10 22.83 21.39
CA ASP A 65 -15.61 23.27 20.11
C ASP A 65 -17.14 23.24 20.07
N ASN A 66 -17.75 24.24 19.43
CA ASN A 66 -19.21 24.29 19.29
C ASN A 66 -19.74 23.33 18.22
N THR A 67 -18.87 22.84 17.34
CA THR A 67 -19.23 22.01 16.20
C THR A 67 -18.59 20.64 16.24
N ALA A 68 -17.39 20.47 16.76
CA ALA A 68 -16.76 19.15 16.78
C ALA A 68 -17.41 18.21 17.81
N SER A 69 -17.38 16.91 17.53
CA SER A 69 -17.68 15.84 18.49
C SER A 69 -16.39 15.09 18.82
N PRO A 70 -16.16 14.74 20.10
CA PRO A 70 -15.14 13.77 20.46
C PRO A 70 -15.37 12.40 19.78
N TYR A 71 -14.28 11.67 19.54
CA TYR A 71 -14.26 10.31 19.03
C TYR A 71 -14.50 9.28 20.13
N LEU A 72 -13.76 9.39 21.23
CA LEU A 72 -13.71 8.37 22.28
C LEU A 72 -14.64 8.73 23.44
N ILE A 73 -14.41 9.87 24.06
CA ILE A 73 -15.13 10.22 25.29
C ILE A 73 -16.60 10.56 24.98
N GLY A 74 -17.51 10.07 25.82
CA GLY A 74 -18.95 10.16 25.62
C GLY A 74 -19.48 9.22 24.54
N LYS A 75 -18.66 8.33 23.98
CA LYS A 75 -19.02 7.41 22.91
C LYS A 75 -18.80 5.95 23.33
N THR A 76 -19.34 5.06 22.51
CA THR A 76 -18.99 3.63 22.55
C THR A 76 -18.03 3.35 21.40
N VAL A 77 -16.84 2.85 21.72
CA VAL A 77 -15.81 2.48 20.75
C VAL A 77 -15.46 1.01 20.96
N GLY A 78 -15.62 0.21 19.91
CA GLY A 78 -15.61 -1.25 20.02
C GLY A 78 -16.76 -1.72 20.91
N SER A 79 -16.45 -2.50 21.94
CA SER A 79 -17.42 -2.99 22.93
C SER A 79 -17.46 -2.16 24.23
N ILE A 80 -16.68 -1.09 24.32
CA ILE A 80 -16.52 -0.31 25.57
C ILE A 80 -17.20 1.04 25.44
N ASN A 81 -17.99 1.39 26.45
CA ASN A 81 -18.53 2.73 26.63
C ASN A 81 -17.56 3.58 27.45
N TYR A 82 -17.32 4.82 27.03
CA TYR A 82 -16.42 5.77 27.71
C TYR A 82 -17.25 6.96 28.22
N PRO A 83 -17.80 6.92 29.45
CA PRO A 83 -18.72 7.94 29.94
C PRO A 83 -18.09 9.33 30.02
N PHE A 84 -18.83 10.34 29.57
CA PHE A 84 -18.42 11.75 29.67
C PHE A 84 -19.64 12.63 29.92
N THR A 85 -19.58 13.48 30.94
CA THR A 85 -20.72 14.31 31.38
C THR A 85 -20.62 15.77 30.93
N GLY A 86 -19.62 16.11 30.13
CA GLY A 86 -19.34 17.49 29.72
C GLY A 86 -18.41 18.23 30.67
N VAL A 87 -17.95 19.40 30.23
CA VAL A 87 -17.15 20.34 31.05
C VAL A 87 -17.97 21.57 31.41
N PRO A 88 -17.67 22.25 32.53
CA PRO A 88 -18.25 23.55 32.84
C PRO A 88 -18.00 24.58 31.74
N PHE A 89 -18.85 25.63 31.71
CA PHE A 89 -18.71 26.74 30.76
C PHE A 89 -17.34 27.42 30.89
N VAL A 90 -16.69 27.65 29.75
CA VAL A 90 -15.42 28.39 29.64
C VAL A 90 -15.66 29.62 28.78
N ALA A 91 -15.29 30.80 29.30
CA ALA A 91 -15.39 32.04 28.55
C ALA A 91 -14.55 31.98 27.26
N PRO A 92 -15.01 32.51 26.12
CA PRO A 92 -14.30 32.41 24.83
C PRO A 92 -12.83 32.85 24.87
N ALA A 93 -12.51 33.89 25.64
CA ALA A 93 -11.15 34.40 25.81
C ALA A 93 -10.17 33.38 26.45
N ASN A 94 -10.68 32.35 27.12
CA ASN A 94 -9.88 31.33 27.83
C ASN A 94 -9.89 29.97 27.12
N ILE A 95 -10.68 29.77 26.06
CA ILE A 95 -10.84 28.45 25.43
C ILE A 95 -9.50 27.91 24.92
N GLU A 96 -8.66 28.75 24.33
CA GLU A 96 -7.38 28.32 23.78
C GLU A 96 -6.39 27.86 24.86
N SER A 97 -6.33 28.56 26.00
CA SER A 97 -5.47 28.13 27.12
C SER A 97 -5.95 26.81 27.75
N TYR A 98 -7.27 26.61 27.83
CA TYR A 98 -7.87 25.37 28.29
C TYR A 98 -7.58 24.21 27.33
N ARG A 99 -7.76 24.42 26.02
CA ARG A 99 -7.38 23.45 24.98
C ARG A 99 -5.90 23.09 25.09
N ASN A 100 -5.03 24.08 25.22
CA ASN A 100 -3.59 23.85 25.30
C ASN A 100 -3.18 22.99 26.51
N MET A 101 -3.81 23.26 27.66
CA MET A 101 -3.59 22.50 28.89
C MET A 101 -4.14 21.07 28.76
N ALA A 102 -5.40 20.91 28.36
CA ALA A 102 -6.02 19.59 28.23
C ALA A 102 -5.28 18.69 27.23
N ILE A 103 -4.90 19.24 26.06
CA ILE A 103 -4.10 18.54 25.05
C ILE A 103 -2.78 18.06 25.64
N SER A 104 -2.10 18.91 26.42
CA SER A 104 -0.79 18.58 26.96
C SER A 104 -0.84 17.45 27.99
N TYR A 105 -1.78 17.51 28.93
CA TYR A 105 -1.95 16.43 29.90
C TYR A 105 -2.41 15.12 29.23
N ALA A 106 -3.29 15.19 28.21
CA ALA A 106 -3.72 14.01 27.47
C ALA A 106 -2.57 13.35 26.70
N ALA A 107 -1.82 14.13 25.91
CA ALA A 107 -0.69 13.64 25.14
C ALA A 107 0.42 13.10 26.04
N TYR A 108 0.79 13.84 27.10
CA TYR A 108 1.77 13.42 28.09
C TYR A 108 1.41 12.06 28.72
N LYS A 109 0.15 11.90 29.15
CA LYS A 109 -0.32 10.68 29.80
C LYS A 109 -0.19 9.47 28.87
N VAL A 110 -0.63 9.60 27.62
CA VAL A 110 -0.54 8.53 26.62
C VAL A 110 0.91 8.23 26.30
N LEU A 111 1.73 9.23 25.96
CA LEU A 111 3.13 9.05 25.58
C LEU A 111 3.96 8.41 26.70
N LYS A 112 3.82 8.89 27.94
CA LYS A 112 4.52 8.31 29.09
C LYS A 112 4.18 6.83 29.27
N HIS A 113 2.92 6.45 29.05
CA HIS A 113 2.49 5.05 29.10
C HIS A 113 3.07 4.22 27.94
N ARG A 114 3.00 4.74 26.70
CA ARG A 114 3.48 4.04 25.50
C ARG A 114 4.98 3.76 25.48
N PHE A 115 5.77 4.71 25.97
CA PHE A 115 7.22 4.63 25.91
C PHE A 115 7.87 4.17 27.22
N ALA A 116 7.08 3.75 28.21
CA ALA A 116 7.59 3.25 29.49
C ALA A 116 8.55 2.04 29.34
N ASN A 117 8.30 1.20 28.34
CA ASN A 117 9.10 -0.01 28.05
C ASN A 117 9.99 0.14 26.80
N SER A 118 10.20 1.39 26.35
CA SER A 118 11.09 1.70 25.22
C SER A 118 12.56 1.50 25.62
N PRO A 119 13.47 1.10 24.71
CA PRO A 119 14.90 1.01 25.02
C PRO A 119 15.48 2.37 25.45
N ASN A 120 14.85 3.49 25.04
CA ASN A 120 15.26 4.84 25.40
C ASN A 120 14.26 5.54 26.35
N ALA A 121 13.50 4.78 27.15
CA ALA A 121 12.41 5.28 27.99
C ALA A 121 12.80 6.49 28.86
N VAL A 122 13.98 6.47 29.50
CA VAL A 122 14.45 7.56 30.37
C VAL A 122 14.54 8.89 29.60
N ASN A 123 15.13 8.89 28.42
CA ASN A 123 15.30 10.11 27.64
C ASN A 123 13.97 10.59 27.05
N SER A 124 13.13 9.68 26.55
CA SER A 124 11.80 10.01 26.04
C SER A 124 10.94 10.63 27.14
N ILE A 125 10.87 10.01 28.32
CA ILE A 125 10.10 10.52 29.46
C ILE A 125 10.65 11.86 29.96
N THR A 126 11.98 12.02 30.05
CA THR A 126 12.61 13.31 30.39
C THR A 126 12.24 14.39 29.37
N SER A 127 12.26 14.07 28.07
CA SER A 127 11.84 15.02 27.03
C SER A 127 10.37 15.43 27.19
N PHE A 128 9.49 14.51 27.55
CA PHE A 128 8.07 14.82 27.80
C PHE A 128 7.89 15.68 29.05
N ASN A 129 8.62 15.41 30.13
CA ASN A 129 8.62 16.22 31.35
C ASN A 129 9.11 17.64 31.06
N ASN A 130 10.20 17.78 30.30
CA ASN A 130 10.75 19.07 29.90
C ASN A 130 9.74 19.86 29.06
N LEU A 131 9.02 19.20 28.14
CA LEU A 131 7.97 19.85 27.36
C LEU A 131 6.84 20.36 28.29
N MET A 132 6.36 19.54 29.24
CA MET A 132 5.37 19.98 30.24
C MET A 132 5.86 21.20 31.02
N THR A 133 7.08 21.19 31.53
CA THR A 133 7.67 22.31 32.27
C THR A 133 7.81 23.56 31.40
N SER A 134 8.23 23.41 30.14
CA SER A 134 8.36 24.54 29.20
C SER A 134 7.02 25.19 28.86
N LEU A 135 5.93 24.42 28.90
CA LEU A 135 4.56 24.90 28.73
C LEU A 135 3.94 25.44 30.03
N GLY A 136 4.68 25.40 31.16
CA GLY A 136 4.23 25.89 32.46
C GLY A 136 3.32 24.92 33.23
N TYR A 137 3.37 23.63 32.92
CA TYR A 137 2.51 22.60 33.54
C TYR A 137 3.27 21.67 34.48
N ASP A 138 2.62 21.25 35.58
CA ASP A 138 3.16 20.27 36.53
C ASP A 138 2.88 18.84 36.06
N TYR A 139 3.91 18.17 35.56
CA TYR A 139 3.81 16.79 35.08
C TYR A 139 3.56 15.74 36.19
N ASN A 140 3.59 16.14 37.48
CA ASN A 140 3.18 15.31 38.61
C ASN A 140 1.69 15.44 38.95
N TYR A 141 0.98 16.39 38.33
CA TYR A 141 -0.45 16.57 38.54
C TYR A 141 -1.27 15.51 37.81
N THR A 142 -1.92 14.62 38.56
CA THR A 142 -2.61 13.42 38.02
C THR A 142 -4.10 13.37 38.29
N GLN A 143 -4.72 14.44 38.78
CA GLN A 143 -6.16 14.48 39.03
C GLN A 143 -6.95 14.32 37.72
N THR A 144 -8.17 13.79 37.80
CA THR A 144 -9.02 13.47 36.64
C THR A 144 -10.44 13.99 36.78
N ASN A 145 -10.74 14.77 37.82
CA ASN A 145 -12.09 15.26 38.07
C ASN A 145 -12.39 16.53 37.27
N TYR A 146 -12.64 16.34 35.97
CA TYR A 146 -12.91 17.42 35.02
C TYR A 146 -14.20 18.19 35.31
N SER A 147 -15.11 17.65 36.14
CA SER A 147 -16.35 18.33 36.54
C SER A 147 -16.09 19.63 37.33
N THR A 148 -14.89 19.79 37.90
CA THR A 148 -14.45 21.00 38.60
C THR A 148 -14.08 22.15 37.65
N GLY A 149 -13.97 21.88 36.34
CA GLY A 149 -13.56 22.86 35.34
C GLY A 149 -12.05 22.99 35.15
N ASN A 150 -11.23 22.13 35.77
CA ASN A 150 -9.79 22.10 35.50
C ASN A 150 -9.48 21.36 34.18
N ALA A 151 -8.84 22.03 33.22
CA ALA A 151 -8.45 21.45 31.95
C ALA A 151 -7.37 20.35 32.08
N ALA A 152 -6.51 20.42 33.10
CA ALA A 152 -5.53 19.37 33.39
C ALA A 152 -6.23 18.05 33.78
N ASP A 153 -7.31 18.14 34.57
CA ASP A 153 -8.13 16.99 34.95
C ASP A 153 -8.79 16.35 33.72
N LEU A 154 -9.30 17.17 32.79
CA LEU A 154 -9.84 16.68 31.52
C LEU A 154 -8.77 15.95 30.71
N GLY A 155 -7.59 16.54 30.56
CA GLY A 155 -6.50 15.93 29.81
C GLY A 155 -6.06 14.58 30.40
N ASN A 156 -5.85 14.52 31.71
CA ASN A 156 -5.54 13.26 32.41
C ASN A 156 -6.66 12.22 32.28
N PHE A 157 -7.93 12.64 32.37
CA PHE A 157 -9.08 11.77 32.16
C PHE A 157 -9.08 11.16 30.75
N ILE A 158 -8.94 12.00 29.71
CA ILE A 158 -8.86 11.56 28.31
C ILE A 158 -7.70 10.59 28.12
N GLY A 159 -6.52 10.92 28.64
CA GLY A 159 -5.35 10.06 28.58
C GLY A 159 -5.60 8.67 29.19
N ASN A 160 -6.29 8.61 30.34
CA ASN A 160 -6.70 7.34 30.94
C ASN A 160 -7.69 6.55 30.05
N GLN A 161 -8.66 7.22 29.42
CA GLN A 161 -9.61 6.56 28.51
C GLN A 161 -8.91 5.98 27.29
N VAL A 162 -7.95 6.69 26.69
CA VAL A 162 -7.16 6.21 25.55
C VAL A 162 -6.28 5.02 25.92
N ILE A 163 -5.70 5.02 27.14
CA ILE A 163 -4.96 3.86 27.66
C ILE A 163 -5.89 2.67 27.84
N ALA A 164 -7.07 2.86 28.44
CA ALA A 164 -8.06 1.81 28.63
C ALA A 164 -8.54 1.20 27.30
N MET A 165 -8.80 2.05 26.30
CA MET A 165 -9.12 1.60 24.93
C MET A 165 -7.99 0.74 24.37
N GLY A 166 -6.75 1.21 24.51
CA GLY A 166 -5.60 0.49 23.99
C GLY A 166 -5.36 -0.87 24.63
N LEU A 167 -5.63 -1.01 25.93
CA LEU A 167 -5.50 -2.30 26.62
C LEU A 167 -6.56 -3.33 26.19
N ALA A 168 -7.65 -2.89 25.55
CA ALA A 168 -8.79 -3.71 25.16
C ALA A 168 -8.99 -3.83 23.64
N ASP A 169 -8.14 -3.20 22.83
CA ASP A 169 -8.34 -3.11 21.37
C ASP A 169 -7.90 -4.35 20.59
N GLY A 170 -7.39 -5.39 21.25
CA GLY A 170 -6.89 -6.60 20.58
C GLY A 170 -5.41 -6.60 20.21
N SER A 171 -4.65 -5.55 20.54
CA SER A 171 -3.20 -5.44 20.26
C SER A 171 -2.31 -6.29 21.18
N ASN A 172 -2.87 -6.87 22.23
CA ASN A 172 -2.14 -7.59 23.28
C ASN A 172 -1.03 -6.75 23.94
N GLU A 173 -1.31 -5.46 24.12
CA GLU A 173 -0.38 -4.48 24.70
C GLU A 173 0.18 -4.89 26.08
N SER A 174 -0.65 -5.48 26.95
CA SER A 174 -0.25 -5.91 28.30
C SER A 174 0.87 -6.95 28.29
N ASN A 175 0.99 -7.72 27.21
CA ASN A 175 2.04 -8.70 26.98
C ASN A 175 3.07 -8.21 25.94
N ASN A 176 3.26 -6.88 25.85
CA ASN A 176 4.18 -6.24 24.92
C ASN A 176 3.96 -6.66 23.46
N TYR A 177 2.68 -6.75 23.05
CA TYR A 177 2.26 -7.03 21.68
C TYR A 177 2.75 -8.39 21.14
N GLN A 178 3.07 -9.34 22.02
CA GLN A 178 3.47 -10.69 21.62
C GLN A 178 2.31 -11.40 20.90
N TYR A 179 2.63 -12.15 19.84
CA TYR A 179 1.67 -13.03 19.18
C TYR A 179 1.42 -14.29 20.02
N VAL A 180 0.26 -14.91 19.82
CA VAL A 180 -0.20 -16.04 20.65
C VAL A 180 -0.29 -17.35 19.86
N ASN A 181 -0.75 -17.29 18.61
CA ASN A 181 -1.10 -18.46 17.79
C ASN A 181 -0.14 -18.67 16.60
N TYR A 182 0.53 -17.62 16.13
CA TYR A 182 1.43 -17.72 14.99
C TYR A 182 2.68 -18.58 15.32
N LEU A 183 3.02 -19.49 14.40
CA LEU A 183 4.27 -20.23 14.40
C LEU A 183 4.82 -20.28 12.97
N PRO A 184 6.11 -19.96 12.74
CA PRO A 184 6.70 -20.08 11.42
C PRO A 184 6.78 -21.55 11.01
N VAL A 185 6.53 -21.84 9.73
CA VAL A 185 6.67 -23.20 9.17
C VAL A 185 8.12 -23.54 8.88
N ASN A 186 8.92 -22.55 8.51
CA ASN A 186 10.33 -22.74 8.19
C ASN A 186 11.21 -22.48 9.42
N ASP A 187 12.24 -23.32 9.56
CA ASP A 187 13.29 -23.13 10.56
C ASP A 187 14.10 -21.84 10.28
N PRO A 188 14.62 -21.19 11.33
CA PRO A 188 15.48 -20.02 11.18
C PRO A 188 16.75 -20.30 10.35
N GLN A 189 17.08 -19.39 9.43
CA GLN A 189 18.23 -19.52 8.52
C GLN A 189 19.41 -18.63 8.90
N LEU A 190 20.58 -19.23 9.16
CA LEU A 190 21.86 -18.51 9.20
C LEU A 190 22.40 -18.30 7.77
N LEU A 191 22.65 -17.05 7.37
CA LEU A 191 22.97 -16.72 5.97
C LEU A 191 24.28 -17.30 5.43
N SER A 192 25.19 -17.73 6.31
CA SER A 192 26.46 -18.37 5.95
C SER A 192 26.32 -19.87 5.64
N LEU A 193 25.18 -20.48 5.97
CA LEU A 193 24.88 -21.87 5.66
C LEU A 193 24.03 -21.97 4.39
N PRO A 194 24.05 -23.13 3.69
CA PRO A 194 23.10 -23.41 2.64
C PRO A 194 21.65 -23.24 3.12
N ILE A 195 20.76 -22.83 2.22
CA ILE A 195 19.36 -22.60 2.57
C ILE A 195 18.66 -23.92 2.95
N ASN A 196 18.06 -23.96 4.13
CA ASN A 196 17.21 -25.05 4.59
C ASN A 196 15.79 -24.52 4.79
N MET A 197 14.99 -24.53 3.73
CA MET A 197 13.62 -24.03 3.73
C MET A 197 12.68 -25.17 3.32
N ALA A 198 11.77 -25.54 4.22
CA ALA A 198 10.85 -26.65 4.04
C ALA A 198 9.71 -26.30 3.08
N ASP A 199 9.07 -25.15 3.31
CA ASP A 199 7.99 -24.64 2.46
C ASP A 199 8.45 -23.33 1.79
N PRO A 200 8.69 -23.32 0.46
CA PRO A 200 9.14 -22.12 -0.25
C PRO A 200 8.09 -21.02 -0.32
N ASN A 201 6.83 -21.31 0.01
CA ASN A 201 5.72 -20.37 -0.02
C ASN A 201 5.41 -19.75 1.35
N ARG A 202 6.25 -20.02 2.35
CA ARG A 202 6.08 -19.52 3.72
C ARG A 202 7.28 -18.70 4.17
N TRP A 203 7.06 -17.75 5.06
CA TRP A 203 8.12 -16.90 5.61
C TRP A 203 9.16 -17.74 6.35
N GLN A 204 10.41 -17.29 6.29
CA GLN A 204 11.54 -17.92 6.96
C GLN A 204 12.23 -16.88 7.84
N PRO A 205 12.29 -17.10 9.16
CA PRO A 205 13.09 -16.26 10.05
C PRO A 205 14.57 -16.34 9.67
N LEU A 206 15.30 -15.23 9.81
CA LEU A 206 16.76 -15.25 9.69
C LEU A 206 17.45 -15.26 11.05
N ILE A 207 18.66 -15.80 11.09
CA ILE A 207 19.62 -15.66 12.19
C ILE A 207 20.68 -14.65 11.73
N LEU A 208 20.70 -13.48 12.38
CA LEU A 208 21.60 -12.36 12.09
C LEU A 208 22.47 -12.08 13.34
N PRO A 209 23.72 -12.56 13.40
CA PRO A 209 24.61 -12.23 14.51
C PRO A 209 24.79 -10.71 14.65
N GLY A 210 24.58 -10.19 15.87
CA GLY A 210 24.60 -8.75 16.13
C GLY A 210 23.43 -7.98 15.52
N ALA A 211 22.27 -8.62 15.39
CA ALA A 211 21.06 -8.01 14.83
C ALA A 211 20.74 -6.67 15.49
N LEU A 212 20.44 -5.69 14.65
CA LEU A 212 19.88 -4.41 15.04
C LEU A 212 18.53 -4.28 14.36
N ASP A 213 17.57 -3.66 15.03
CA ASP A 213 16.34 -3.25 14.35
C ASP A 213 16.61 -2.09 13.37
N GLN A 214 15.57 -1.68 12.65
CA GLN A 214 15.64 -0.59 11.68
C GLN A 214 16.07 0.74 12.32
N ASN A 215 15.77 0.93 13.61
CA ASN A 215 16.14 2.11 14.39
C ASN A 215 17.57 2.03 14.98
N GLY A 216 18.27 0.91 14.80
CA GLY A 216 19.63 0.70 15.30
C GLY A 216 19.72 0.12 16.72
N ASN A 217 18.60 -0.31 17.30
CA ASN A 217 18.57 -0.92 18.63
C ASN A 217 18.99 -2.40 18.57
N PRO A 218 19.79 -2.90 19.52
CA PRO A 218 20.09 -4.33 19.61
C PRO A 218 18.82 -5.18 19.80
N ILE A 219 18.70 -6.24 19.00
CA ILE A 219 17.61 -7.22 19.07
C ILE A 219 18.16 -8.65 19.06
N PRO A 220 17.37 -9.67 19.45
CA PRO A 220 17.79 -11.06 19.32
C PRO A 220 18.24 -11.41 17.90
N ALA A 221 19.29 -12.23 17.78
CA ALA A 221 19.84 -12.61 16.48
C ALA A 221 18.83 -13.36 15.61
N THR A 222 18.01 -14.21 16.22
CA THR A 222 16.93 -14.92 15.53
C THR A 222 15.72 -14.00 15.42
N GLN A 223 15.27 -13.78 14.19
CA GLN A 223 14.09 -12.99 13.92
C GLN A 223 12.83 -13.62 14.52
N ILE A 224 11.97 -12.77 15.06
CA ILE A 224 10.66 -13.12 15.60
C ILE A 224 9.65 -12.29 14.82
N PHE A 225 8.55 -12.89 14.35
CA PHE A 225 7.55 -12.16 13.56
C PHE A 225 6.95 -11.03 14.40
N ILE A 226 7.14 -9.78 13.98
CA ILE A 226 6.51 -8.64 14.65
C ILE A 226 5.00 -8.65 14.38
N THR A 227 4.21 -8.92 15.43
CA THR A 227 2.75 -8.77 15.48
C THR A 227 1.96 -9.41 14.32
N PRO A 228 2.17 -10.70 13.98
CA PRO A 228 1.44 -11.38 12.89
C PRO A 228 -0.09 -11.40 13.07
N GLU A 229 -0.59 -11.19 14.28
CA GLU A 229 -2.03 -11.22 14.60
C GLU A 229 -2.68 -9.83 14.63
N TRP A 230 -2.00 -8.80 14.10
CA TRP A 230 -2.44 -7.40 14.21
C TRP A 230 -3.80 -7.10 13.54
N GLY A 231 -4.28 -7.99 12.66
CA GLY A 231 -5.64 -7.91 12.11
C GLY A 231 -6.74 -7.94 13.19
N ARG A 232 -6.44 -8.38 14.42
CA ARG A 232 -7.37 -8.35 15.56
C ARG A 232 -7.54 -6.96 16.18
N VAL A 233 -6.65 -6.03 15.89
CA VAL A 233 -6.70 -4.70 16.48
C VAL A 233 -7.92 -3.95 15.96
N LEU A 234 -8.65 -3.28 16.86
CA LEU A 234 -9.85 -2.52 16.54
C LEU A 234 -9.54 -1.41 15.52
N PRO A 235 -10.15 -1.43 14.32
CA PRO A 235 -9.94 -0.40 13.32
C PRO A 235 -10.67 0.91 13.64
N PHE A 236 -10.17 2.01 13.08
CA PHE A 236 -10.83 3.30 13.09
C PHE A 236 -11.95 3.34 12.06
N SER A 237 -11.67 3.21 10.76
CA SER A 237 -12.62 3.44 9.66
C SER A 237 -13.21 2.17 9.05
N MET A 238 -12.52 1.03 9.18
CA MET A 238 -13.04 -0.25 8.70
C MET A 238 -14.10 -0.80 9.66
N ALA A 239 -15.17 -1.37 9.12
CA ALA A 239 -16.14 -2.09 9.95
C ALA A 239 -15.58 -3.46 10.33
N THR A 240 -15.60 -3.86 11.60
CA THR A 240 -15.10 -5.18 12.04
C THR A 240 -15.80 -6.34 11.33
N SER A 241 -17.07 -6.16 10.96
CA SER A 241 -17.85 -7.12 10.17
C SER A 241 -17.39 -7.29 8.71
N SER A 242 -16.53 -6.40 8.21
CA SER A 242 -15.95 -6.51 6.86
C SER A 242 -14.71 -7.39 6.78
N ALA A 243 -14.16 -7.81 7.92
CA ALA A 243 -13.03 -8.72 7.96
C ALA A 243 -13.42 -10.11 7.47
N ILE A 244 -12.55 -10.72 6.66
CA ILE A 244 -12.60 -12.16 6.39
C ILE A 244 -11.82 -12.84 7.51
N HIS A 245 -12.47 -13.75 8.23
CA HIS A 245 -11.86 -14.48 9.33
C HIS A 245 -11.29 -15.81 8.85
N TYR A 246 -9.98 -15.95 9.00
CA TYR A 246 -9.26 -17.18 8.74
C TYR A 246 -8.81 -17.84 10.03
N SER A 247 -8.52 -19.15 10.00
CA SER A 247 -7.99 -19.85 11.17
C SER A 247 -6.75 -20.67 10.87
N ARG A 248 -5.78 -20.62 11.78
CA ARG A 248 -4.55 -21.45 11.77
C ARG A 248 -4.11 -21.70 13.21
N ASN A 249 -3.76 -22.94 13.54
CA ASN A 249 -3.27 -23.33 14.86
C ASN A 249 -4.24 -22.93 16.01
N GLY A 250 -5.55 -22.99 15.76
CA GLY A 250 -6.58 -22.57 16.73
C GLY A 250 -6.69 -21.06 16.96
N GLY A 251 -5.91 -20.24 16.24
CA GLY A 251 -6.02 -18.78 16.24
C GLY A 251 -6.93 -18.25 15.14
N ASP A 252 -7.57 -17.11 15.40
CA ASP A 252 -8.32 -16.31 14.42
C ASP A 252 -7.41 -15.25 13.77
N PHE A 253 -7.50 -15.09 12.46
CA PHE A 253 -6.76 -14.12 11.66
C PHE A 253 -7.76 -13.29 10.84
N PRO A 254 -8.26 -12.17 11.39
CA PRO A 254 -9.09 -11.25 10.64
C PRO A 254 -8.25 -10.55 9.56
N VAL A 255 -8.74 -10.56 8.32
CA VAL A 255 -8.09 -9.94 7.16
C VAL A 255 -9.05 -8.93 6.55
N TYR A 256 -8.67 -7.66 6.58
CA TYR A 256 -9.40 -6.56 5.95
C TYR A 256 -8.84 -6.29 4.56
N TYR A 257 -9.72 -5.84 3.65
CA TYR A 257 -9.36 -5.55 2.25
C TYR A 257 -8.55 -6.69 1.60
N ASP A 258 -8.97 -7.93 1.83
CA ASP A 258 -8.21 -9.10 1.41
C ASP A 258 -7.99 -9.12 -0.12
N PRO A 259 -6.74 -9.03 -0.59
CA PRO A 259 -6.43 -9.07 -2.02
C PRO A 259 -6.48 -10.49 -2.60
N GLY A 260 -6.64 -11.52 -1.77
CA GLY A 260 -6.53 -12.92 -2.14
C GLY A 260 -5.09 -13.43 -2.09
N THR A 261 -4.95 -14.75 -2.29
CA THR A 261 -3.67 -15.48 -2.20
C THR A 261 -2.61 -14.88 -3.12
N PRO A 262 -1.38 -14.62 -2.62
CA PRO A 262 -0.30 -14.16 -3.47
C PRO A 262 0.14 -15.22 -4.48
N PRO A 263 0.91 -14.83 -5.50
CA PRO A 263 1.68 -15.79 -6.31
C PRO A 263 2.46 -16.77 -5.43
N MET A 264 2.45 -18.06 -5.79
CA MET A 264 3.13 -19.13 -5.04
C MET A 264 3.96 -19.98 -5.99
N LEU A 265 5.14 -20.40 -5.52
CA LEU A 265 6.03 -21.32 -6.21
C LEU A 265 5.40 -22.71 -6.31
N ASP A 266 5.29 -23.19 -7.55
CA ASP A 266 4.98 -24.58 -7.90
C ASP A 266 6.29 -25.30 -8.29
N THR A 267 6.62 -26.35 -7.56
CA THR A 267 7.84 -27.14 -7.78
C THR A 267 7.64 -28.33 -8.71
N ILE A 268 6.41 -28.57 -9.17
CA ILE A 268 6.04 -29.69 -10.05
C ILE A 268 5.85 -29.18 -11.48
N SER A 269 5.13 -28.07 -11.66
CA SER A 269 4.79 -27.54 -12.98
C SER A 269 5.44 -26.19 -13.27
N VAL A 270 6.06 -26.08 -14.46
CA VAL A 270 6.54 -24.80 -15.01
C VAL A 270 5.44 -23.96 -15.67
N SER A 271 4.29 -24.56 -16.01
CA SER A 271 3.20 -23.87 -16.74
C SER A 271 2.21 -23.12 -15.84
N ASN A 272 2.33 -23.25 -14.52
CA ASN A 272 1.48 -22.55 -13.56
C ASN A 272 1.76 -21.05 -13.59
N LEU A 273 0.77 -20.25 -14.01
CA LEU A 273 0.91 -18.79 -14.16
C LEU A 273 1.25 -18.07 -12.85
N LEU A 274 0.70 -18.49 -11.70
CA LEU A 274 1.04 -17.89 -10.41
C LEU A 274 2.47 -18.24 -9.98
N SER A 275 2.95 -19.44 -10.31
CA SER A 275 4.35 -19.82 -10.09
C SER A 275 5.30 -19.05 -11.01
N GLN A 276 4.89 -18.78 -12.25
CA GLN A 276 5.65 -17.92 -13.15
C GLN A 276 5.74 -16.49 -12.63
N GLU A 277 4.64 -15.94 -12.10
CA GLU A 277 4.64 -14.62 -11.47
C GLU A 277 5.54 -14.57 -10.23
N PHE A 278 5.46 -15.58 -9.36
CA PHE A 278 6.33 -15.70 -8.20
C PHE A 278 7.81 -15.65 -8.62
N LYS A 279 8.18 -16.42 -9.64
CA LYS A 279 9.55 -16.48 -10.18
C LYS A 279 9.96 -15.16 -10.81
N TRP A 280 9.09 -14.56 -11.63
CA TRP A 280 9.35 -13.31 -12.33
C TRP A 280 9.57 -12.17 -11.33
N GLY A 281 8.66 -11.98 -10.38
CA GLY A 281 8.74 -10.89 -9.40
C GLY A 281 9.99 -10.99 -8.52
N HIS A 282 10.35 -12.18 -8.05
CA HIS A 282 11.58 -12.38 -7.28
C HIS A 282 12.85 -12.24 -8.13
N SER A 283 12.84 -12.69 -9.38
CA SER A 283 13.97 -12.52 -10.30
C SER A 283 14.18 -11.05 -10.67
N MET A 284 13.09 -10.27 -10.79
CA MET A 284 13.17 -8.82 -10.99
C MET A 284 13.82 -8.12 -9.80
N VAL A 285 13.50 -8.53 -8.57
CA VAL A 285 14.16 -7.99 -7.36
C VAL A 285 15.67 -8.24 -7.41
N ALA A 286 16.10 -9.44 -7.80
CA ALA A 286 17.51 -9.74 -8.02
C ALA A 286 18.12 -8.88 -9.13
N ALA A 287 17.42 -8.72 -10.26
CA ALA A 287 17.87 -7.92 -11.40
C ALA A 287 18.02 -6.43 -11.06
N TRP A 288 17.07 -5.85 -10.33
CA TRP A 288 17.13 -4.45 -9.90
C TRP A 288 18.27 -4.16 -8.92
N SER A 289 18.80 -5.19 -8.25
CA SER A 289 20.03 -5.07 -7.47
C SER A 289 21.24 -4.72 -8.35
N SER A 290 21.20 -5.01 -9.65
CA SER A 290 22.25 -4.59 -10.60
C SER A 290 22.25 -3.09 -10.89
N HIS A 291 21.19 -2.37 -10.52
CA HIS A 291 21.08 -0.92 -10.71
C HIS A 291 21.76 -0.11 -9.61
N LEU A 292 22.38 -0.76 -8.62
CA LEU A 292 22.98 -0.14 -7.44
C LEU A 292 24.48 0.18 -7.63
N ASP A 293 25.00 0.14 -8.85
CA ASP A 293 26.43 0.36 -9.10
C ASP A 293 26.76 1.86 -9.19
N PRO A 294 27.55 2.45 -8.27
CA PRO A 294 27.99 3.85 -8.37
C PRO A 294 28.81 4.16 -9.62
N THR A 295 29.38 3.15 -10.25
CA THR A 295 30.22 3.28 -11.45
C THR A 295 29.43 3.19 -12.75
N ASP A 296 28.13 2.83 -12.68
CA ASP A 296 27.24 2.84 -13.83
C ASP A 296 27.11 4.27 -14.39
N PRO A 297 27.53 4.55 -15.64
CA PRO A 297 27.46 5.88 -16.23
C PRO A 297 26.04 6.27 -16.67
N THR A 298 25.06 5.36 -16.58
CA THR A 298 23.67 5.64 -16.96
C THR A 298 23.11 6.78 -16.11
N LEU A 299 22.66 7.85 -16.76
CA LEU A 299 22.03 9.00 -16.11
C LEU A 299 20.50 8.94 -16.27
N TRP A 300 19.78 9.29 -15.20
CA TRP A 300 18.34 9.50 -15.20
C TRP A 300 18.01 10.95 -14.87
N ASP A 301 17.05 11.53 -15.57
CA ASP A 301 16.35 12.70 -15.06
C ASP A 301 15.46 12.24 -13.90
N ILE A 302 15.81 12.64 -12.68
CA ILE A 302 15.07 12.28 -11.46
C ILE A 302 14.10 13.38 -11.01
N SER A 303 13.98 14.47 -11.77
CA SER A 303 13.03 15.53 -11.49
C SER A 303 11.59 15.12 -11.85
N PRO A 304 10.56 15.87 -11.39
CA PRO A 304 9.18 15.63 -11.79
C PRO A 304 8.94 15.81 -13.30
N ASN A 305 9.87 16.38 -14.06
CA ASN A 305 9.80 16.43 -15.53
C ASN A 305 9.72 15.02 -16.15
N ALA A 306 10.45 14.05 -15.58
CA ALA A 306 10.60 12.71 -16.16
C ALA A 306 10.10 11.58 -15.25
N LYS A 307 9.83 11.83 -13.96
CA LYS A 307 9.35 10.82 -13.01
C LYS A 307 8.02 11.23 -12.39
N GLY A 308 7.21 10.24 -12.02
CA GLY A 308 5.86 10.43 -11.48
C GLY A 308 4.79 10.51 -12.57
N ASN A 309 3.63 11.05 -12.20
CA ASN A 309 2.45 11.16 -13.08
C ASN A 309 1.97 9.81 -13.66
N VAL A 310 1.93 8.78 -12.81
CA VAL A 310 1.37 7.48 -13.20
C VAL A 310 -0.15 7.60 -13.37
N ILE A 311 -0.61 7.39 -14.61
CA ILE A 311 -2.03 7.51 -14.99
C ILE A 311 -2.83 6.28 -14.56
N ASN A 312 -2.33 5.08 -14.90
CA ASN A 312 -3.04 3.82 -14.68
C ASN A 312 -2.16 2.83 -13.92
N TYR A 313 -2.71 2.25 -12.85
CA TYR A 313 -2.08 1.13 -12.14
C TYR A 313 -2.61 -0.20 -12.68
N PRO A 314 -1.76 -1.22 -12.78
CA PRO A 314 -2.15 -2.49 -13.34
C PRO A 314 -3.19 -3.18 -12.47
N THR A 315 -4.27 -3.63 -13.11
CA THR A 315 -5.36 -4.55 -12.71
C THR A 315 -4.97 -5.93 -12.22
N THR A 316 -4.09 -6.53 -13.01
CA THR A 316 -3.89 -7.97 -13.15
C THR A 316 -2.41 -8.29 -13.03
N LEU A 317 -2.08 -9.57 -12.80
CA LEU A 317 -0.68 -10.01 -12.75
C LEU A 317 0.04 -9.75 -14.09
N VAL A 318 -0.62 -9.98 -15.22
CA VAL A 318 -0.07 -9.65 -16.55
C VAL A 318 0.22 -8.15 -16.69
N GLY A 319 -0.64 -7.30 -16.13
CA GLY A 319 -0.42 -5.86 -16.12
C GLY A 319 0.83 -5.44 -15.33
N LEU A 320 1.24 -6.20 -14.31
CA LEU A 320 2.43 -5.89 -13.51
C LEU A 320 3.71 -5.90 -14.36
N HIS A 321 3.81 -6.79 -15.35
CA HIS A 321 4.99 -6.90 -16.23
C HIS A 321 5.14 -5.71 -17.16
N SER A 322 4.02 -5.07 -17.53
CA SER A 322 4.04 -3.84 -18.32
C SER A 322 4.24 -2.59 -17.46
N PHE A 323 3.92 -2.68 -16.17
CA PHE A 323 4.05 -1.57 -15.23
C PHE A 323 5.49 -1.41 -14.73
N TYR A 324 6.11 -2.49 -14.25
CA TYR A 324 7.49 -2.46 -13.77
C TYR A 324 8.46 -2.83 -14.88
N ASN A 325 9.44 -1.95 -15.12
CA ASN A 325 10.46 -2.22 -16.12
C ASN A 325 11.50 -3.21 -15.55
N PHE A 326 11.52 -4.44 -16.05
CA PHE A 326 12.44 -5.48 -15.54
C PHE A 326 13.92 -5.06 -15.68
N ASP A 327 14.31 -4.60 -16.86
CA ASP A 327 15.72 -4.41 -17.23
C ASP A 327 16.30 -3.07 -16.80
N ASN A 328 15.47 -2.02 -16.78
CA ASN A 328 15.91 -0.67 -16.47
C ASN A 328 15.44 -0.20 -15.10
N GLY A 329 14.42 -0.82 -14.52
CA GLY A 329 13.81 -0.37 -13.28
C GLY A 329 12.89 0.83 -13.43
N GLY A 330 12.15 1.13 -12.36
CA GLY A 330 11.10 2.14 -12.36
C GLY A 330 9.74 1.59 -12.83
N ASP A 331 8.79 2.52 -12.95
CA ASP A 331 7.42 2.27 -13.42
C ASP A 331 7.14 2.97 -14.76
N ASN A 332 5.87 3.00 -15.18
CA ASN A 332 5.41 3.63 -16.41
C ASN A 332 5.03 5.11 -16.25
N GLY A 333 5.49 5.78 -15.17
CA GLY A 333 5.29 7.21 -14.98
C GLY A 333 5.87 8.03 -16.14
N ILE A 334 5.12 9.04 -16.59
CA ILE A 334 5.48 9.87 -17.76
C ILE A 334 6.05 11.23 -17.38
N GLY A 335 6.09 11.56 -16.08
CA GLY A 335 6.46 12.89 -15.59
C GLY A 335 5.46 13.98 -15.95
N TYR A 336 5.83 15.22 -15.66
CA TYR A 336 5.02 16.41 -15.84
C TYR A 336 5.68 17.38 -16.81
N SER A 337 4.99 17.74 -17.89
CA SER A 337 5.50 18.72 -18.86
C SER A 337 5.64 20.13 -18.28
N ALA A 338 4.89 20.45 -17.23
CA ALA A 338 5.01 21.67 -16.45
C ALA A 338 4.53 21.44 -15.01
N ASN A 339 5.03 22.25 -14.09
CA ASN A 339 4.57 22.31 -12.71
C ASN A 339 3.08 22.65 -12.67
N PRO A 340 2.22 21.76 -12.13
CA PRO A 340 0.76 21.94 -12.17
C PRO A 340 0.24 23.14 -11.37
N VAL A 341 1.05 23.71 -10.49
CA VAL A 341 0.69 24.86 -9.64
C VAL A 341 1.21 26.17 -10.24
N THR A 342 2.45 26.20 -10.75
CA THR A 342 3.08 27.43 -11.25
C THR A 342 3.02 27.59 -12.77
N GLY A 343 2.76 26.52 -13.51
CA GLY A 343 2.78 26.50 -14.98
C GLY A 343 4.18 26.52 -15.60
N LEU A 344 5.24 26.58 -14.79
CA LEU A 344 6.63 26.59 -15.26
C LEU A 344 7.17 25.16 -15.46
N PRO A 345 8.07 24.91 -16.43
CA PRO A 345 8.70 23.59 -16.57
C PRO A 345 9.55 23.25 -15.33
N TYR A 346 9.59 21.97 -14.96
CA TYR A 346 10.56 21.50 -13.98
C TYR A 346 11.97 21.50 -14.58
N VAL A 347 12.96 21.87 -13.77
CA VAL A 347 14.36 21.79 -14.18
C VAL A 347 14.80 20.33 -14.15
N PRO A 348 15.27 19.75 -15.27
CA PRO A 348 15.78 18.38 -15.28
C PRO A 348 16.94 18.20 -14.30
N GLN A 349 16.99 17.03 -13.65
CA GLN A 349 18.04 16.69 -12.70
C GLN A 349 18.68 15.36 -13.10
N MET A 350 19.77 15.43 -13.87
CA MET A 350 20.47 14.24 -14.34
C MET A 350 21.36 13.65 -13.24
N VAL A 351 21.02 12.46 -12.75
CA VAL A 351 21.73 11.75 -11.68
C VAL A 351 22.08 10.35 -12.14
N LYS A 352 23.25 9.83 -11.74
CA LYS A 352 23.60 8.44 -12.04
C LYS A 352 22.56 7.49 -11.46
N ARG A 353 22.14 6.51 -12.24
CA ARG A 353 21.18 5.48 -11.84
C ARG A 353 21.58 4.83 -10.51
N GLY A 354 22.86 4.43 -10.38
CA GLY A 354 23.38 3.84 -9.14
C GLY A 354 23.38 4.75 -7.92
N ASP A 355 23.53 6.05 -8.11
CA ASP A 355 23.47 7.01 -6.99
C ASP A 355 22.02 7.22 -6.56
N PHE A 356 21.11 7.42 -7.52
CA PHE A 356 19.69 7.56 -7.23
C PHE A 356 19.10 6.31 -6.56
N THR A 357 19.32 5.10 -7.11
CA THR A 357 18.71 3.88 -6.58
C THR A 357 19.20 3.53 -5.17
N ARG A 358 20.48 3.77 -4.87
CA ARG A 358 21.01 3.59 -3.50
C ARG A 358 20.41 4.58 -2.53
N LEU A 359 20.34 5.86 -2.90
CA LEU A 359 19.81 6.93 -2.05
C LEU A 359 18.31 6.79 -1.81
N VAL A 360 17.51 6.53 -2.85
CA VAL A 360 16.05 6.39 -2.72
C VAL A 360 15.68 5.17 -1.88
N THR A 361 16.44 4.08 -1.97
CA THR A 361 16.27 2.93 -1.07
C THR A 361 16.51 3.33 0.38
N GLN A 362 17.52 4.13 0.69
CA GLN A 362 17.82 4.50 2.08
C GLN A 362 16.93 5.60 2.63
N TYR A 363 16.57 6.60 1.82
CA TYR A 363 15.63 7.65 2.22
C TYR A 363 14.29 7.05 2.67
N TRP A 364 13.70 6.20 1.83
CA TRP A 364 12.44 5.53 2.14
C TRP A 364 12.62 4.26 2.99
N ALA A 365 13.85 3.91 3.40
CA ALA A 365 14.06 2.84 4.37
C ALA A 365 13.74 3.26 5.78
N ASP A 366 13.59 4.55 6.05
CA ASP A 366 13.23 5.08 7.36
C ASP A 366 14.10 4.45 8.46
N GLY A 367 15.43 4.47 8.24
CA GLY A 367 16.44 3.83 9.08
C GLY A 367 16.63 4.50 10.47
N PRO A 368 17.82 4.34 11.09
CA PRO A 368 18.07 4.67 12.51
C PRO A 368 17.74 6.08 13.00
N SER A 369 17.53 7.02 12.10
CA SER A 369 17.26 8.42 12.38
C SER A 369 15.91 8.89 11.85
N SER A 370 14.97 7.97 11.63
CA SER A 370 13.67 8.25 11.02
C SER A 370 12.51 7.65 11.83
N GLU A 371 11.32 8.19 11.65
CA GLU A 371 10.11 7.92 12.41
C GLU A 371 9.34 6.65 11.96
N THR A 372 10.03 5.75 11.25
CA THR A 372 9.46 4.62 10.48
C THR A 372 8.41 5.07 9.44
N PRO A 373 7.94 4.17 8.54
CA PRO A 373 7.04 4.58 7.45
C PRO A 373 5.80 5.38 7.87
N PRO A 374 5.03 4.99 8.90
CA PRO A 374 3.87 5.79 9.29
C PRO A 374 4.23 7.17 9.85
N GLY A 375 5.37 7.32 10.53
CA GLY A 375 5.82 8.60 11.07
C GLY A 375 6.38 9.54 10.00
N HIS A 376 7.03 9.01 8.96
CA HIS A 376 7.53 9.82 7.83
C HIS A 376 6.40 10.67 7.22
N TRP A 377 5.20 10.12 7.08
CA TRP A 377 4.05 10.88 6.55
C TRP A 377 3.57 12.02 7.46
N PHE A 378 3.78 11.92 8.77
CA PHE A 378 3.59 13.05 9.69
C PHE A 378 4.67 14.12 9.47
N THR A 379 5.92 13.73 9.22
CA THR A 379 7.00 14.65 8.86
C THR A 379 6.71 15.38 7.54
N LEU A 380 6.16 14.70 6.53
CA LEU A 380 5.73 15.34 5.28
C LEU A 380 4.55 16.28 5.50
N LEU A 381 3.53 15.89 6.28
CA LEU A 381 2.42 16.78 6.65
C LEU A 381 2.93 18.04 7.36
N ASN A 382 3.90 17.87 8.24
CA ASN A 382 4.55 18.95 8.95
C ASN A 382 5.26 19.92 8.00
N GLN A 383 6.03 19.41 7.04
CA GLN A 383 6.67 20.22 6.00
C GLN A 383 5.65 20.98 5.14
N VAL A 384 4.55 20.33 4.73
CA VAL A 384 3.45 20.96 4.00
C VAL A 384 2.83 22.10 4.82
N SER A 385 2.61 21.85 6.11
CA SER A 385 2.00 22.82 7.04
C SER A 385 2.88 24.03 7.32
N ASP A 386 4.19 23.87 7.21
CA ASP A 386 5.21 24.90 7.45
C ASP A 386 5.56 25.68 6.17
N TYR A 387 5.08 25.23 5.00
CA TYR A 387 5.31 25.92 3.74
C TYR A 387 4.72 27.35 3.79
N PRO A 388 5.52 28.42 3.56
CA PRO A 388 5.08 29.80 3.79
C PRO A 388 3.82 30.24 3.02
N GLY A 389 3.56 29.65 1.85
CA GLY A 389 2.39 29.96 1.02
C GLY A 389 1.18 29.05 1.28
N PHE A 390 1.25 28.12 2.23
CA PHE A 390 0.19 27.14 2.45
C PHE A 390 -0.93 27.74 3.30
N ILE A 391 -2.15 27.74 2.76
CA ILE A 391 -3.33 28.26 3.45
C ILE A 391 -4.04 27.08 4.13
N LYS A 392 -4.01 27.06 5.47
CA LYS A 392 -4.58 25.99 6.30
C LYS A 392 -6.11 25.99 6.25
N LYS A 393 -6.66 25.35 5.24
CA LYS A 393 -8.09 25.07 5.05
C LYS A 393 -8.26 23.57 4.89
N TYR A 394 -9.08 22.95 5.74
CA TYR A 394 -9.37 21.53 5.61
C TYR A 394 -10.09 21.28 4.27
N GLU A 395 -9.58 20.34 3.47
CA GLU A 395 -10.02 20.11 2.08
C GLU A 395 -9.79 21.29 1.12
N GLY A 396 -8.93 22.25 1.49
CA GLY A 396 -8.68 23.44 0.68
C GLY A 396 -9.86 24.41 0.60
N VAL A 397 -10.96 24.15 1.32
CA VAL A 397 -12.20 24.91 1.28
C VAL A 397 -12.58 25.46 2.67
N GLY A 398 -13.54 26.39 2.71
CA GLY A 398 -14.04 26.95 3.96
C GLY A 398 -13.12 27.98 4.61
N ALA A 399 -13.32 28.17 5.93
CA ALA A 399 -12.58 29.12 6.73
C ALA A 399 -11.13 28.70 6.95
N VAL A 400 -10.23 29.69 7.05
CA VAL A 400 -8.84 29.45 7.45
C VAL A 400 -8.84 29.00 8.91
N LEU A 401 -8.20 27.88 9.18
CA LEU A 401 -8.10 27.29 10.51
C LEU A 401 -6.93 27.90 11.28
N SER A 402 -7.07 27.96 12.61
CA SER A 402 -5.92 28.21 13.49
C SER A 402 -4.88 27.09 13.33
N ASN A 403 -3.61 27.36 13.69
CA ASN A 403 -2.58 26.32 13.69
C ASN A 403 -3.00 25.12 14.53
N LEU A 404 -3.53 25.37 15.73
CA LEU A 404 -3.96 24.30 16.63
C LEU A 404 -5.07 23.44 16.01
N GLU A 405 -6.10 24.07 15.44
CA GLU A 405 -7.21 23.36 14.80
C GLU A 405 -6.77 22.57 13.57
N TRP A 406 -5.90 23.14 12.73
CA TRP A 406 -5.30 22.43 11.61
C TRP A 406 -4.52 21.19 12.07
N ASP A 407 -3.65 21.36 13.07
CA ASP A 407 -2.78 20.29 13.56
C ASP A 407 -3.61 19.15 14.18
N VAL A 408 -4.59 19.43 15.05
CA VAL A 408 -5.42 18.36 15.66
C VAL A 408 -6.28 17.63 14.63
N LYS A 409 -6.88 18.32 13.65
CA LYS A 409 -7.71 17.69 12.61
C LYS A 409 -6.88 16.86 11.62
N SER A 410 -5.74 17.40 11.19
CA SER A 410 -4.85 16.72 10.23
C SER A 410 -4.15 15.51 10.86
N TYR A 411 -3.64 15.62 12.09
CA TYR A 411 -3.05 14.48 12.80
C TYR A 411 -4.05 13.40 13.15
N PHE A 412 -5.28 13.77 13.56
CA PHE A 412 -6.33 12.79 13.83
C PHE A 412 -6.65 11.97 12.57
N THR A 413 -6.79 12.64 11.43
CA THR A 413 -7.09 11.99 10.14
C THR A 413 -5.94 11.11 9.66
N LEU A 414 -4.71 11.64 9.67
CA LEU A 414 -3.53 10.91 9.21
C LEU A 414 -3.17 9.74 10.14
N GLY A 415 -3.21 9.96 11.46
CA GLY A 415 -2.98 8.91 12.46
C GLY A 415 -3.96 7.77 12.31
N ALA A 416 -5.25 8.08 12.13
CA ALA A 416 -6.28 7.08 11.87
C ALA A 416 -6.00 6.24 10.61
N ALA A 417 -5.59 6.88 9.52
CA ALA A 417 -5.21 6.18 8.29
C ALA A 417 -3.98 5.28 8.47
N MET A 418 -2.96 5.74 9.22
CA MET A 418 -1.79 4.92 9.54
C MET A 418 -2.18 3.71 10.38
N HIS A 419 -3.04 3.89 11.39
CA HIS A 419 -3.54 2.80 12.25
C HIS A 419 -4.28 1.74 11.44
N ASP A 420 -5.21 2.13 10.58
CA ASP A 420 -5.94 1.18 9.74
C ASP A 420 -5.05 0.51 8.69
N ALA A 421 -4.08 1.23 8.13
CA ALA A 421 -3.08 0.68 7.20
C ALA A 421 -2.26 -0.42 7.88
N ALA A 422 -1.91 -0.25 9.16
CA ALA A 422 -1.23 -1.28 9.94
C ALA A 422 -2.10 -2.54 10.10
N ILE A 423 -3.37 -2.36 10.47
CA ILE A 423 -4.33 -3.46 10.70
C ILE A 423 -4.51 -4.30 9.43
N ALA A 424 -4.83 -3.65 8.31
CA ALA A 424 -5.04 -4.35 7.05
C ALA A 424 -3.76 -5.06 6.58
N CYS A 425 -2.63 -4.35 6.57
CA CYS A 425 -1.37 -4.88 6.08
C CYS A 425 -0.85 -6.05 6.93
N TRP A 426 -0.83 -5.92 8.26
CA TRP A 426 -0.32 -7.00 9.12
C TRP A 426 -1.29 -8.17 9.24
N GLY A 427 -2.61 -7.95 9.15
CA GLY A 427 -3.59 -9.04 9.03
C GLY A 427 -3.30 -9.91 7.80
N ILE A 428 -3.09 -9.29 6.64
CA ILE A 428 -2.71 -9.97 5.39
C ILE A 428 -1.37 -10.69 5.54
N LYS A 429 -0.34 -10.02 6.08
CA LYS A 429 1.00 -10.61 6.27
C LYS A 429 0.98 -11.82 7.18
N GLY A 430 0.27 -11.75 8.31
CA GLY A 430 0.18 -12.85 9.25
C GLY A 430 -0.58 -14.05 8.69
N TRP A 431 -1.64 -13.80 7.93
CA TRP A 431 -2.39 -14.87 7.28
C TRP A 431 -1.60 -15.50 6.13
N TYR A 432 -1.25 -14.74 5.09
CA TYR A 432 -0.61 -15.32 3.91
C TYR A 432 0.82 -15.78 4.17
N ASP A 433 1.50 -15.16 5.13
CA ASP A 433 2.81 -15.60 5.63
C ASP A 433 3.82 -15.83 4.50
N SER A 434 3.79 -14.97 3.47
CA SER A 434 4.57 -15.09 2.23
C SER A 434 6.08 -14.88 2.47
N PRO A 435 6.95 -15.60 1.72
CA PRO A 435 8.40 -15.49 1.86
C PRO A 435 8.94 -14.10 1.49
N ARG A 436 10.15 -13.81 1.95
CA ARG A 436 10.93 -12.65 1.52
C ARG A 436 11.82 -13.00 0.33
N PRO A 437 12.20 -12.01 -0.52
CA PRO A 437 13.05 -12.28 -1.68
C PRO A 437 14.36 -13.01 -1.36
N ILE A 438 15.01 -12.68 -0.24
CA ILE A 438 16.26 -13.36 0.17
C ILE A 438 16.08 -14.87 0.31
N SER A 439 14.96 -15.33 0.88
CA SER A 439 14.67 -16.76 1.03
C SER A 439 14.21 -17.37 -0.29
N ALA A 440 13.28 -16.70 -1.01
CA ALA A 440 12.73 -17.20 -2.26
C ALA A 440 13.81 -17.35 -3.36
N ILE A 441 14.65 -16.32 -3.57
CA ILE A 441 15.72 -16.34 -4.58
C ILE A 441 16.72 -17.44 -4.27
N ARG A 442 17.19 -17.54 -3.01
CA ARG A 442 18.14 -18.57 -2.59
C ARG A 442 17.55 -19.97 -2.73
N LYS A 443 16.26 -20.16 -2.43
CA LYS A 443 15.57 -21.44 -2.55
C LYS A 443 15.36 -21.85 -4.00
N MET A 444 14.97 -20.92 -4.88
CA MET A 444 14.90 -21.18 -6.32
C MET A 444 16.29 -21.48 -6.90
N ALA A 445 17.34 -20.78 -6.46
CA ALA A 445 18.71 -21.05 -6.88
C ALA A 445 19.21 -22.44 -6.46
N LEU A 446 18.81 -22.92 -5.27
CA LEU A 446 19.09 -24.29 -4.80
C LEU A 446 18.46 -25.34 -5.73
N TYR A 447 17.27 -25.07 -6.27
CA TYR A 447 16.63 -25.95 -7.25
C TYR A 447 17.33 -25.94 -8.62
N GLY A 448 18.00 -24.83 -8.98
CA GLY A 448 18.64 -24.65 -10.28
C GLY A 448 17.82 -23.73 -11.19
N GLN A 449 17.80 -23.98 -12.50
CA GLN A 449 17.11 -23.15 -13.49
C GLN A 449 15.82 -23.79 -14.02
N CYS A 450 14.85 -22.98 -14.45
CA CYS A 450 13.59 -23.49 -15.00
C CYS A 450 13.32 -23.07 -16.47
N SER A 451 14.27 -22.45 -17.15
CA SER A 451 14.06 -21.89 -18.50
C SER A 451 14.22 -22.92 -19.62
N ASN A 452 15.09 -23.92 -19.45
CA ASN A 452 15.37 -24.89 -20.51
C ASN A 452 15.70 -26.27 -19.96
N ALA A 453 14.84 -27.26 -20.24
CA ALA A 453 15.01 -28.65 -19.79
C ALA A 453 16.24 -29.36 -20.37
N ALA A 454 16.82 -28.84 -21.46
CA ALA A 454 18.04 -29.38 -22.06
C ALA A 454 19.33 -28.83 -21.43
N LEU A 455 19.26 -27.78 -20.59
CA LEU A 455 20.41 -27.23 -19.89
C LEU A 455 20.60 -27.92 -18.52
N PRO A 456 21.83 -27.95 -17.99
CA PRO A 456 22.11 -28.48 -16.66
C PRO A 456 21.26 -27.83 -15.55
N SER A 457 21.13 -28.54 -14.44
CA SER A 457 20.43 -28.07 -13.23
C SER A 457 18.98 -27.63 -13.51
N TYR A 458 18.29 -28.25 -14.46
CA TYR A 458 16.89 -27.95 -14.71
C TYR A 458 15.99 -28.46 -13.58
N HIS A 459 15.09 -27.61 -13.08
CA HIS A 459 14.06 -27.98 -12.12
C HIS A 459 12.83 -27.06 -12.28
N PRO A 460 11.59 -27.58 -12.21
CA PRO A 460 10.40 -26.75 -12.35
C PRO A 460 10.30 -25.61 -11.34
N GLY A 461 10.72 -25.83 -10.10
CA GLY A 461 10.83 -24.80 -9.05
C GLY A 461 12.08 -23.90 -9.12
N GLY A 462 12.92 -24.06 -10.15
CA GLY A 462 14.13 -23.26 -10.34
C GLY A 462 13.86 -21.80 -10.71
N ILE A 463 14.93 -20.99 -10.71
CA ILE A 463 14.88 -19.59 -11.13
C ILE A 463 14.99 -19.48 -12.65
N PRO A 464 14.23 -18.59 -13.32
CA PRO A 464 14.36 -18.39 -14.75
C PRO A 464 15.72 -17.77 -15.10
N LEU A 465 16.39 -18.34 -16.09
CA LEU A 465 17.54 -17.71 -16.74
C LEU A 465 17.09 -16.45 -17.47
N ASN A 466 17.86 -15.38 -17.31
CA ASN A 466 17.72 -14.12 -18.00
C ASN A 466 19.13 -13.60 -18.36
N PRO A 467 19.55 -13.66 -19.63
CA PRO A 467 20.88 -13.22 -20.05
C PRO A 467 21.24 -11.82 -19.53
N GLY A 468 22.42 -11.69 -18.92
CA GLY A 468 22.87 -10.44 -18.30
C GLY A 468 22.40 -10.20 -16.85
N PHE A 469 21.44 -10.99 -16.34
CA PHE A 469 20.93 -10.88 -14.97
C PHE A 469 20.99 -12.19 -14.17
N VAL A 470 20.59 -13.32 -14.76
CA VAL A 470 20.52 -14.65 -14.13
C VAL A 470 21.04 -15.69 -15.12
N GLU A 471 22.14 -16.34 -14.77
CA GLU A 471 22.87 -17.24 -15.68
C GLU A 471 23.39 -18.49 -14.94
N LEU A 472 23.78 -19.51 -15.71
CA LEU A 472 24.58 -20.61 -15.19
C LEU A 472 26.04 -20.20 -15.05
N VAL A 473 26.69 -20.68 -14.00
CA VAL A 473 28.14 -20.65 -13.88
C VAL A 473 28.72 -21.67 -14.86
N MET A 474 29.51 -21.19 -15.81
CA MET A 474 30.13 -22.01 -16.86
C MET A 474 31.55 -22.42 -16.47
N ALA A 475 32.10 -23.45 -17.13
CA ALA A 475 33.53 -23.72 -17.01
C ALA A 475 34.35 -22.52 -17.54
N GLY A 476 35.37 -22.11 -16.79
CA GLY A 476 36.15 -20.90 -17.02
C GLY A 476 35.55 -19.63 -16.41
N ASP A 477 34.35 -19.69 -15.82
CA ASP A 477 33.76 -18.55 -15.10
C ASP A 477 34.55 -18.24 -13.82
N PRO A 478 34.80 -16.96 -13.48
CA PRO A 478 35.43 -16.58 -12.21
C PRO A 478 34.75 -17.16 -10.96
N LEU A 479 33.46 -17.49 -11.04
CA LEU A 479 32.69 -18.09 -9.96
C LEU A 479 32.73 -19.62 -9.93
N GLN A 480 33.38 -20.30 -10.88
CA GLN A 480 33.37 -21.77 -10.99
C GLN A 480 33.89 -22.48 -9.72
N GLY A 481 34.70 -21.79 -8.91
CA GLY A 481 35.38 -22.37 -7.76
C GLY A 481 36.75 -22.96 -8.12
N TYR A 482 37.52 -23.39 -7.13
CA TYR A 482 38.88 -23.90 -7.37
C TYR A 482 38.85 -25.25 -8.11
N SER A 483 37.85 -26.08 -7.79
CA SER A 483 37.68 -27.42 -8.33
C SER A 483 36.51 -27.50 -9.32
N GLY A 484 35.96 -26.36 -9.74
CA GLY A 484 34.76 -26.32 -10.58
C GLY A 484 33.47 -26.68 -9.82
N GLU A 485 33.47 -26.62 -8.48
CA GLU A 485 32.36 -27.04 -7.62
C GLU A 485 31.07 -26.20 -7.77
N ASN A 486 31.17 -25.03 -8.42
CA ASN A 486 30.01 -24.18 -8.70
C ASN A 486 29.56 -24.25 -10.16
N ILE A 487 30.21 -25.03 -11.03
CA ILE A 487 29.75 -25.20 -12.42
C ILE A 487 28.30 -25.69 -12.42
N ASN A 488 27.48 -25.12 -13.30
CA ASN A 488 26.03 -25.33 -13.41
C ASN A 488 25.19 -24.81 -12.23
N LYS A 489 25.77 -24.14 -11.23
CA LYS A 489 24.99 -23.36 -10.26
C LYS A 489 24.49 -22.06 -10.90
N ILE A 490 23.52 -21.42 -10.24
CA ILE A 490 23.01 -20.12 -10.65
C ILE A 490 23.91 -19.01 -10.13
N LYS A 491 24.30 -18.10 -11.04
CA LYS A 491 24.85 -16.78 -10.71
C LYS A 491 23.84 -15.69 -11.08
N ILE A 492 23.87 -14.60 -10.33
CA ILE A 492 23.10 -13.39 -10.63
C ILE A 492 23.99 -12.16 -10.61
N LYS A 493 23.65 -11.18 -11.45
CA LYS A 493 24.32 -9.88 -11.47
C LYS A 493 23.61 -8.96 -10.49
N ALA A 494 24.27 -8.63 -9.39
CA ALA A 494 23.65 -7.91 -8.26
C ALA A 494 24.69 -7.11 -7.47
N TRP A 495 24.23 -6.30 -6.52
CA TRP A 495 25.08 -5.70 -5.49
C TRP A 495 25.85 -6.80 -4.75
N ARG A 496 27.18 -6.63 -4.64
CA ARG A 496 28.08 -7.74 -4.21
C ARG A 496 28.04 -8.03 -2.72
N GLY A 497 27.41 -7.15 -1.94
CA GLY A 497 27.21 -7.33 -0.51
C GLY A 497 28.35 -6.81 0.38
N PHE A 498 28.11 -6.89 1.68
CA PHE A 498 28.95 -6.33 2.75
C PHE A 498 30.41 -6.82 2.77
N ASN A 499 30.74 -7.96 2.17
CA ASN A 499 32.11 -8.48 2.15
C ASN A 499 33.06 -7.63 1.27
N PHE A 500 32.51 -6.73 0.45
CA PHE A 500 33.27 -5.82 -0.40
C PHE A 500 33.35 -4.40 0.18
N ILE A 501 32.90 -4.20 1.41
CA ILE A 501 32.93 -2.90 2.10
C ILE A 501 33.78 -3.08 3.36
N LEU A 502 35.00 -2.53 3.38
CA LEU A 502 35.86 -2.54 4.56
C LEU A 502 35.59 -1.31 5.43
N ASN A 503 35.40 -0.16 4.79
CA ASN A 503 35.08 1.11 5.42
C ASN A 503 33.90 1.79 4.71
N ALA A 504 32.76 1.88 5.40
CA ALA A 504 31.52 2.47 4.89
C ALA A 504 31.64 3.96 4.48
N TYR A 505 32.68 4.68 4.89
CA TYR A 505 32.89 6.08 4.49
C TYR A 505 33.67 6.24 3.19
N THR A 506 34.46 5.24 2.80
CA THR A 506 35.35 5.31 1.63
C THR A 506 35.00 4.32 0.53
N ASP A 507 34.34 3.22 0.89
CA ASP A 507 34.18 2.06 0.02
C ASP A 507 32.74 1.89 -0.44
N TRP A 508 32.59 1.19 -1.56
CA TRP A 508 31.34 0.62 -2.04
C TRP A 508 31.57 -0.78 -2.57
N ALA A 509 30.58 -1.65 -2.42
CA ALA A 509 30.66 -3.03 -2.88
C ALA A 509 30.61 -3.13 -4.42
N GLY A 510 29.94 -2.18 -5.07
CA GLY A 510 29.64 -2.22 -6.50
C GLY A 510 28.71 -3.39 -6.87
N VAL A 511 28.54 -3.60 -8.17
CA VAL A 511 27.74 -4.68 -8.74
C VAL A 511 28.63 -5.69 -9.47
N GLY A 512 28.26 -6.96 -9.43
CA GLY A 512 28.98 -8.01 -10.15
C GLY A 512 28.22 -9.33 -10.14
N TRP A 513 28.77 -10.31 -10.84
CA TRP A 513 28.27 -11.68 -10.77
C TRP A 513 28.59 -12.28 -9.41
N ILE A 514 27.56 -12.79 -8.73
CA ILE A 514 27.68 -13.56 -7.48
C ILE A 514 26.86 -14.84 -7.58
N LEU A 515 27.22 -15.85 -6.79
CA LEU A 515 26.38 -17.05 -6.65
C LEU A 515 25.03 -16.65 -6.05
N ALA A 516 23.93 -17.06 -6.67
CA ALA A 516 22.57 -16.69 -6.26
C ALA A 516 22.24 -17.20 -4.85
N GLU A 517 22.79 -18.36 -4.44
CA GLU A 517 22.68 -18.90 -3.09
C GLU A 517 23.32 -17.99 -2.01
N LYS A 518 24.21 -17.07 -2.42
CA LYS A 518 24.88 -16.10 -1.53
C LYS A 518 24.27 -14.70 -1.59
N TRP A 519 23.26 -14.48 -2.44
CA TRP A 519 22.65 -13.16 -2.60
C TRP A 519 22.10 -12.62 -1.27
N VAL A 520 22.21 -11.31 -1.11
CA VAL A 520 21.62 -10.55 -0.01
C VAL A 520 21.04 -9.24 -0.58
N PRO A 521 19.94 -8.75 -0.02
CA PRO A 521 19.34 -7.48 -0.43
C PRO A 521 20.20 -6.28 -0.03
N TYR A 522 19.98 -5.12 -0.67
CA TYR A 522 20.67 -3.86 -0.37
C TYR A 522 20.16 -3.25 0.94
N GLN A 523 20.59 -3.87 2.03
CA GLN A 523 20.23 -3.55 3.41
C GLN A 523 21.46 -3.74 4.31
N ARG A 524 21.39 -3.23 5.54
CA ARG A 524 22.44 -3.40 6.55
C ARG A 524 22.64 -4.89 6.85
N LYS A 525 23.90 -5.29 7.10
CA LYS A 525 24.26 -6.68 7.49
C LYS A 525 23.52 -7.17 8.75
N THR A 526 23.16 -6.25 9.64
CA THR A 526 22.45 -6.53 10.89
C THR A 526 20.92 -6.54 10.73
N PHE A 527 20.42 -6.19 9.53
CA PHE A 527 19.00 -6.06 9.21
C PHE A 527 18.78 -6.37 7.70
N ASN A 528 19.09 -7.59 7.26
CA ASN A 528 18.97 -7.92 5.84
C ASN A 528 17.53 -7.84 5.31
N THR A 529 16.54 -8.19 6.12
CA THR A 529 15.13 -8.06 5.76
C THR A 529 14.33 -7.84 7.03
N PRO A 530 13.21 -7.10 6.98
CA PRO A 530 12.37 -6.94 8.17
C PRO A 530 11.83 -8.28 8.70
N PRO A 531 11.68 -8.43 10.04
CA PRO A 531 11.29 -9.68 10.69
C PRO A 531 9.77 -9.93 10.61
N PHE A 532 9.24 -10.03 9.39
CA PHE A 532 7.84 -10.33 9.08
C PHE A 532 7.68 -10.68 7.59
N ALA A 533 6.59 -11.38 7.26
CA ALA A 533 6.25 -11.82 5.90
C ALA A 533 6.17 -10.69 4.85
N GLY A 534 6.31 -11.06 3.58
CA GLY A 534 6.37 -10.15 2.42
C GLY A 534 5.01 -9.52 2.06
N TYR A 535 4.03 -10.36 1.72
CA TYR A 535 2.77 -9.94 1.11
C TYR A 535 1.75 -9.42 2.14
N VAL A 536 1.21 -8.20 2.03
CA VAL A 536 1.54 -7.09 1.09
C VAL A 536 2.58 -6.15 1.68
N SER A 537 3.18 -5.28 0.87
CA SER A 537 4.21 -4.32 1.31
C SER A 537 3.63 -3.23 2.21
N GLY A 538 4.08 -3.18 3.47
CA GLY A 538 3.61 -2.18 4.44
C GLY A 538 3.98 -0.75 4.08
N HIS A 539 5.18 -0.51 3.53
CA HIS A 539 5.56 0.82 3.05
C HIS A 539 4.61 1.29 1.94
N SER A 540 4.19 0.39 1.05
CA SER A 540 3.26 0.72 -0.03
C SER A 540 1.88 1.10 0.51
N THR A 541 1.39 0.35 1.50
CA THR A 541 0.11 0.62 2.17
C THR A 541 0.13 1.93 2.95
N TYR A 542 1.10 2.14 3.85
CA TYR A 542 1.22 3.38 4.61
C TYR A 542 1.39 4.57 3.68
N SER A 543 2.26 4.45 2.67
CA SER A 543 2.55 5.58 1.79
C SER A 543 1.38 6.00 0.95
N ARG A 544 0.63 5.04 0.40
CA ARG A 544 -0.56 5.42 -0.36
C ARG A 544 -1.66 5.99 0.54
N ALA A 545 -1.84 5.44 1.74
CA ALA A 545 -2.80 5.99 2.70
C ALA A 545 -2.44 7.43 3.09
N GLY A 546 -1.17 7.69 3.38
CA GLY A 546 -0.65 9.03 3.70
C GLY A 546 -0.84 10.00 2.54
N ALA A 547 -0.43 9.60 1.33
CA ALA A 547 -0.60 10.43 0.13
C ALA A 547 -2.06 10.80 -0.14
N PHE A 548 -2.97 9.83 0.02
CA PHE A 548 -4.39 10.07 -0.16
C PHE A 548 -4.96 11.00 0.91
N VAL A 549 -4.59 10.82 2.17
CA VAL A 549 -4.99 11.74 3.25
C VAL A 549 -4.45 13.15 2.99
N LEU A 550 -3.16 13.32 2.69
CA LEU A 550 -2.57 14.63 2.40
C LEU A 550 -3.27 15.29 1.21
N THR A 551 -3.58 14.54 0.16
CA THR A 551 -4.36 15.04 -0.99
C THR A 551 -5.71 15.61 -0.55
N ASN A 552 -6.46 14.85 0.26
CA ASN A 552 -7.79 15.27 0.68
C ASN A 552 -7.76 16.40 1.70
N ILE A 553 -6.91 16.37 2.72
CA ILE A 553 -6.92 17.40 3.77
C ILE A 553 -6.37 18.74 3.27
N THR A 554 -5.47 18.73 2.28
CA THR A 554 -4.94 19.96 1.66
C THR A 554 -5.82 20.48 0.51
N GLY A 555 -6.72 19.64 -0.01
CA GLY A 555 -7.56 19.96 -1.18
C GLY A 555 -6.81 19.97 -2.50
N SER A 556 -5.59 19.43 -2.55
CA SER A 556 -4.73 19.41 -3.73
C SER A 556 -3.96 18.09 -3.81
N PRO A 557 -3.83 17.44 -4.98
CA PRO A 557 -2.97 16.27 -5.14
C PRO A 557 -1.47 16.64 -5.08
N TYR A 558 -1.15 17.92 -5.27
CA TYR A 558 0.21 18.43 -5.36
C TYR A 558 0.72 18.99 -4.03
N PHE A 559 2.02 18.85 -3.80
CA PHE A 559 2.72 19.59 -2.75
C PHE A 559 2.50 21.11 -2.94
N PRO A 560 2.50 21.92 -1.87
CA PRO A 560 2.40 23.38 -2.01
C PRO A 560 3.49 23.92 -2.95
N GLY A 561 3.11 24.81 -3.89
CA GLY A 561 4.00 25.28 -4.96
C GLY A 561 4.30 24.26 -6.06
N GLY A 562 3.69 23.08 -6.00
CA GLY A 562 3.85 21.99 -6.98
C GLY A 562 5.18 21.25 -6.88
N LEU A 563 5.90 21.34 -5.77
CA LEU A 563 7.18 20.65 -5.59
C LEU A 563 7.45 20.32 -4.12
N GLY A 564 7.45 19.03 -3.79
CA GLY A 564 8.12 18.50 -2.61
C GLY A 564 9.59 18.23 -2.94
N GLU A 565 10.50 18.58 -2.05
CA GLU A 565 11.93 18.41 -2.24
C GLU A 565 12.61 17.94 -0.94
N TYR A 566 13.48 16.94 -1.06
CA TYR A 566 14.42 16.55 -0.01
C TYR A 566 15.85 16.66 -0.54
N VAL A 567 16.65 17.53 0.08
CA VAL A 567 18.04 17.79 -0.31
C VAL A 567 18.95 16.81 0.41
N ILE A 568 19.75 16.06 -0.37
CA ILE A 568 20.79 15.16 0.12
C ILE A 568 22.14 15.82 -0.16
N PRO A 569 22.83 16.34 0.88
CA PRO A 569 24.12 16.99 0.70
C PRO A 569 25.19 16.03 0.18
N ALA A 570 26.14 16.59 -0.57
CA ALA A 570 27.39 15.93 -0.96
C ALA A 570 28.10 15.31 0.26
N ASN A 571 28.58 14.08 0.12
CA ASN A 571 29.28 13.33 1.18
C ASN A 571 28.46 13.14 2.47
N SER A 572 27.13 13.19 2.39
CA SER A 572 26.26 12.88 3.54
C SER A 572 26.45 11.42 4.00
N ASN A 573 26.12 11.11 5.25
CA ASN A 573 26.16 9.74 5.77
C ASN A 573 24.80 9.02 5.64
N ILE A 574 23.96 9.42 4.67
CA ILE A 574 22.59 8.90 4.55
C ILE A 574 22.55 7.39 4.26
N LEU A 575 23.51 6.86 3.49
CA LEU A 575 23.58 5.43 3.22
C LEU A 575 23.95 4.64 4.48
N GLY A 576 24.85 5.17 5.31
CA GLY A 576 25.21 4.63 6.62
C GLY A 576 25.98 3.29 6.64
N PHE A 577 26.08 2.59 5.50
CA PHE A 577 26.84 1.33 5.37
C PHE A 577 27.65 1.24 4.08
N GLU A 578 27.70 2.31 3.29
CA GLU A 578 28.45 2.42 2.04
C GLU A 578 28.69 3.91 1.74
N LYS A 579 29.73 4.23 0.96
CA LYS A 579 30.04 5.61 0.61
C LYS A 579 28.92 6.24 -0.25
N SER A 580 28.39 7.35 0.25
CA SER A 580 27.43 8.21 -0.45
C SER A 580 28.08 9.01 -1.58
N PRO A 581 27.27 9.52 -2.53
CA PRO A 581 27.75 10.42 -3.58
C PRO A 581 28.46 11.66 -3.04
N ASP A 582 29.43 12.16 -3.79
CA ASP A 582 30.26 13.34 -3.46
C ASP A 582 29.70 14.65 -4.00
N TYR A 583 28.46 14.64 -4.50
CA TYR A 583 27.70 15.78 -5.00
C TYR A 583 26.29 15.79 -4.41
N GLU A 584 25.64 16.96 -4.43
CA GLU A 584 24.27 17.13 -3.94
C GLU A 584 23.28 16.48 -4.89
N ILE A 585 22.29 15.77 -4.33
CA ILE A 585 21.15 15.19 -5.06
C ILE A 585 19.87 15.61 -4.36
N LYS A 586 18.82 15.88 -5.13
CA LYS A 586 17.52 16.29 -4.62
C LYS A 586 16.45 15.28 -5.01
N LEU A 587 15.84 14.62 -4.04
CA LEU A 587 14.64 13.84 -4.32
C LEU A 587 13.47 14.82 -4.46
N GLN A 588 12.69 14.69 -5.53
CA GLN A 588 11.68 15.68 -5.90
C GLN A 588 10.39 15.01 -6.35
N TRP A 589 9.25 15.55 -5.92
CA TRP A 589 7.93 15.03 -6.24
C TRP A 589 6.95 16.16 -6.53
N ALA A 590 6.16 16.07 -7.59
CA ALA A 590 5.10 17.05 -7.84
C ALA A 590 3.89 16.77 -6.93
N SER A 591 3.46 15.51 -6.86
CA SER A 591 2.31 15.06 -6.09
C SER A 591 2.67 14.16 -4.91
N TYR A 592 1.80 14.12 -3.91
CA TYR A 592 1.94 13.16 -2.80
C TYR A 592 1.90 11.70 -3.31
N LYS A 593 1.17 11.47 -4.40
CA LYS A 593 1.07 10.18 -5.07
C LYS A 593 2.42 9.75 -5.65
N ASP A 594 3.18 10.67 -6.24
CA ASP A 594 4.52 10.40 -6.77
C ASP A 594 5.50 10.03 -5.66
N ALA A 595 5.48 10.75 -4.54
CA ALA A 595 6.28 10.41 -3.36
C ALA A 595 5.94 9.01 -2.84
N SER A 596 4.64 8.67 -2.78
CA SER A 596 4.20 7.33 -2.40
C SER A 596 4.60 6.25 -3.41
N ASP A 597 4.61 6.54 -4.71
CA ASP A 597 5.02 5.60 -5.75
C ASP A 597 6.51 5.29 -5.68
N GLU A 598 7.32 6.32 -5.44
CA GLU A 598 8.75 6.17 -5.23
C GLU A 598 9.06 5.40 -3.93
N ALA A 599 8.34 5.71 -2.84
CA ALA A 599 8.45 4.98 -1.58
C ALA A 599 8.20 3.47 -1.76
N SER A 600 7.18 3.12 -2.55
CA SER A 600 6.88 1.75 -2.94
C SER A 600 8.00 1.09 -3.75
N MET A 601 8.46 1.71 -4.84
CA MET A 601 9.50 1.15 -5.71
C MET A 601 10.85 1.00 -5.00
N SER A 602 11.16 1.88 -4.05
CA SER A 602 12.39 1.82 -3.26
C SER A 602 12.56 0.48 -2.53
N ARG A 603 11.46 -0.24 -2.25
CA ARG A 603 11.47 -1.57 -1.62
C ARG A 603 11.90 -2.70 -2.56
N ILE A 604 11.72 -2.51 -3.86
CA ILE A 604 12.17 -3.42 -4.92
C ILE A 604 13.69 -3.26 -5.09
N TRP A 605 14.18 -2.03 -5.28
CA TRP A 605 15.64 -1.75 -5.31
C TRP A 605 16.33 -2.15 -4.01
N GLY A 606 15.65 -1.96 -2.87
CA GLY A 606 16.13 -2.40 -1.57
C GLY A 606 16.13 -3.91 -1.36
N GLY A 607 15.62 -4.70 -2.32
CA GLY A 607 15.71 -6.15 -2.31
C GLY A 607 14.69 -6.88 -1.43
N ILE A 608 13.65 -6.20 -0.92
CA ILE A 608 12.81 -6.74 0.16
C ILE A 608 11.35 -6.97 -0.20
N HIS A 609 10.88 -6.48 -1.34
CA HIS A 609 9.53 -6.73 -1.87
C HIS A 609 9.53 -6.84 -3.41
N PRO A 610 8.84 -7.84 -4.00
CA PRO A 610 8.51 -7.88 -5.43
C PRO A 610 7.28 -7.02 -5.77
N GLY A 611 7.05 -6.78 -7.06
CA GLY A 611 5.95 -5.93 -7.55
C GLY A 611 4.54 -6.39 -7.15
N PHE A 612 4.34 -7.70 -6.97
CA PHE A 612 3.07 -8.25 -6.49
C PHE A 612 2.82 -8.04 -4.99
N ASP A 613 3.83 -7.68 -4.19
CA ASP A 613 3.64 -7.21 -2.81
C ASP A 613 3.25 -5.73 -2.78
N ASP A 614 3.79 -4.94 -3.72
CA ASP A 614 3.62 -3.49 -3.81
C ASP A 614 2.21 -3.10 -4.28
N MET A 615 1.77 -3.57 -5.45
CA MET A 615 0.54 -3.07 -6.08
C MET A 615 -0.72 -3.26 -5.23
N PRO A 616 -0.99 -4.45 -4.65
CA PRO A 616 -2.12 -4.59 -3.73
C PRO A 616 -1.96 -3.70 -2.49
N GLY A 617 -0.74 -3.52 -1.99
CA GLY A 617 -0.44 -2.60 -0.88
C GLY A 617 -0.85 -1.16 -1.19
N ARG A 618 -0.49 -0.62 -2.37
CA ARG A 618 -0.93 0.73 -2.79
C ARG A 618 -2.45 0.81 -2.82
N ARG A 619 -3.14 -0.13 -3.49
CA ARG A 619 -4.62 -0.11 -3.59
C ARG A 619 -5.31 -0.12 -2.22
N ILE A 620 -4.83 -0.96 -1.30
CA ILE A 620 -5.36 -1.01 0.07
C ILE A 620 -5.13 0.33 0.77
N GLY A 621 -3.94 0.91 0.64
CA GLY A 621 -3.63 2.23 1.21
C GLY A 621 -4.57 3.33 0.71
N GLU A 622 -4.91 3.32 -0.58
CA GLU A 622 -5.86 4.29 -1.17
C GLU A 622 -7.26 4.18 -0.56
N LEU A 623 -7.79 2.95 -0.46
CA LEU A 623 -9.09 2.68 0.17
C LEU A 623 -9.12 3.13 1.64
N ILE A 624 -8.05 2.85 2.38
CA ILE A 624 -7.91 3.22 3.80
C ILE A 624 -7.81 4.73 3.97
N GLY A 625 -6.97 5.40 3.18
CA GLY A 625 -6.82 6.86 3.24
C GLY A 625 -8.16 7.56 2.99
N ASN A 626 -8.96 7.06 2.05
CA ASN A 626 -10.31 7.57 1.80
C ASN A 626 -11.27 7.32 2.96
N ALA A 627 -11.34 6.08 3.45
CA ALA A 627 -12.24 5.72 4.54
C ALA A 627 -11.92 6.48 5.83
N ALA A 628 -10.64 6.64 6.16
CA ALA A 628 -10.17 7.40 7.31
C ALA A 628 -10.51 8.89 7.17
N HIS A 629 -10.29 9.50 6.00
CA HIS A 629 -10.67 10.90 5.75
C HIS A 629 -12.17 11.13 5.90
N VAL A 630 -12.99 10.31 5.25
CA VAL A 630 -14.45 10.41 5.31
C VAL A 630 -14.94 10.26 6.75
N LYS A 631 -14.43 9.27 7.49
CA LYS A 631 -14.83 9.06 8.89
C LYS A 631 -14.32 10.16 9.83
N ALA A 632 -13.09 10.63 9.69
CA ALA A 632 -12.57 11.70 10.53
C ALA A 632 -13.40 12.99 10.40
N LYS A 633 -13.83 13.31 9.18
CA LYS A 633 -14.67 14.48 8.90
C LYS A 633 -16.00 14.49 9.66
N THR A 634 -16.60 13.32 9.92
CA THR A 634 -17.88 13.24 10.67
C THR A 634 -17.75 13.76 12.10
N TYR A 635 -16.53 13.76 12.65
CA TYR A 635 -16.26 14.30 13.96
C TYR A 635 -16.05 15.83 13.95
N PHE A 636 -15.62 16.42 12.83
CA PHE A 636 -15.29 17.85 12.76
C PHE A 636 -16.49 18.78 12.68
N THR A 637 -17.65 18.24 12.32
CA THR A 637 -18.90 18.97 12.20
C THR A 637 -20.01 18.12 12.82
N ASN A 638 -20.67 18.61 13.87
CA ASN A 638 -21.82 17.97 14.56
C ASN A 638 -23.05 17.81 13.64
N THR A 639 -22.90 18.18 12.38
CA THR A 639 -23.77 17.70 11.33
C THR A 639 -23.51 16.22 11.16
N ILE A 640 -24.51 15.42 11.53
CA ILE A 640 -24.73 14.12 10.91
C ILE A 640 -24.51 14.38 9.42
N LEU A 641 -23.51 13.72 8.81
CA LEU A 641 -23.43 13.73 7.36
C LEU A 641 -24.82 13.33 6.87
N PRO A 642 -25.26 13.79 5.69
CA PRO A 642 -26.61 13.49 5.19
C PRO A 642 -26.94 11.99 5.22
N ILE A 643 -25.92 11.14 5.42
CA ILE A 643 -26.04 9.78 5.89
C ILE A 643 -24.91 9.38 6.85
N ASP A 644 -25.20 8.54 7.84
CA ASP A 644 -24.19 7.67 8.48
C ASP A 644 -24.28 6.29 7.84
N LEU A 645 -23.24 5.90 7.09
CA LEU A 645 -23.20 4.63 6.37
C LEU A 645 -22.72 3.50 7.29
N LEU A 646 -23.55 2.47 7.49
CA LEU A 646 -23.20 1.28 8.26
C LEU A 646 -22.30 0.33 7.45
N TYR A 647 -22.66 0.08 6.20
CA TYR A 647 -21.88 -0.71 5.25
C TYR A 647 -22.26 -0.35 3.81
N CYS A 648 -21.37 -0.60 2.86
CA CYS A 648 -21.61 -0.54 1.43
C CYS A 648 -20.73 -1.61 0.77
N ILE A 649 -21.34 -2.70 0.36
CA ILE A 649 -20.64 -3.91 -0.11
C ILE A 649 -21.27 -4.42 -1.39
N GLY A 650 -20.46 -5.11 -2.19
CA GLY A 650 -20.93 -5.93 -3.30
C GLY A 650 -20.56 -7.38 -3.07
N LYS A 651 -21.35 -8.29 -3.60
CA LYS A 651 -20.99 -9.70 -3.71
C LYS A 651 -21.49 -10.30 -5.00
N GLU A 652 -20.75 -11.27 -5.52
CA GLU A 652 -21.21 -12.15 -6.58
C GLU A 652 -22.35 -13.04 -6.05
N LYS A 653 -23.44 -13.14 -6.80
CA LYS A 653 -24.54 -14.07 -6.54
C LYS A 653 -25.15 -14.51 -7.87
N ASP A 654 -25.11 -15.80 -8.20
CA ASP A 654 -25.75 -16.35 -9.41
C ASP A 654 -25.41 -15.61 -10.72
N CYS A 655 -24.15 -15.19 -10.89
CA CYS A 655 -23.70 -14.37 -12.02
C CYS A 655 -24.34 -12.99 -12.17
N SER A 656 -24.84 -12.50 -11.05
CA SER A 656 -25.18 -11.11 -10.83
C SER A 656 -24.25 -10.51 -9.78
N THR A 657 -24.18 -9.18 -9.74
CA THR A 657 -23.55 -8.47 -8.63
C THR A 657 -24.64 -7.90 -7.74
N GLN A 658 -24.74 -8.42 -6.52
CA GLN A 658 -25.62 -7.88 -5.50
C GLN A 658 -24.88 -6.80 -4.71
N LEU A 659 -25.34 -5.56 -4.84
CA LEU A 659 -24.94 -4.42 -4.03
C LEU A 659 -25.86 -4.31 -2.81
N GLN A 660 -25.28 -4.10 -1.65
CA GLN A 660 -26.02 -3.88 -0.40
C GLN A 660 -25.38 -2.71 0.35
N TRP A 661 -26.20 -1.78 0.81
CA TRP A 661 -25.75 -0.73 1.70
C TRP A 661 -26.78 -0.48 2.78
N ALA A 662 -26.31 0.00 3.93
CA ALA A 662 -27.19 0.38 5.01
C ALA A 662 -26.75 1.68 5.65
N THR A 663 -27.73 2.38 6.21
CA THR A 663 -27.61 3.75 6.69
C THR A 663 -28.16 3.74 8.11
N THR A 664 -27.42 4.27 9.09
CA THR A 664 -27.89 4.33 10.48
C THR A 664 -28.76 5.56 10.74
N ALA A 665 -28.57 6.61 9.93
CA ALA A 665 -29.41 7.79 9.88
C ALA A 665 -29.36 8.40 8.46
N GLU A 666 -30.44 9.08 8.06
CA GLU A 666 -30.56 9.85 6.81
C GLU A 666 -31.14 11.22 7.14
N LEU A 667 -30.56 12.28 6.57
CA LEU A 667 -31.01 13.65 6.77
C LEU A 667 -31.13 14.35 5.41
N GLN A 668 -32.35 14.74 5.07
CA GLN A 668 -32.70 15.32 3.78
C GLN A 668 -32.24 14.48 2.58
N THR A 669 -32.13 13.17 2.72
CA THR A 669 -31.67 12.29 1.65
C THR A 669 -32.80 12.03 0.67
N LYS A 670 -32.61 12.40 -0.60
CA LYS A 670 -33.60 12.21 -1.66
C LYS A 670 -33.49 10.81 -2.26
N SER A 671 -32.31 10.41 -2.71
CA SER A 671 -32.12 9.14 -3.45
C SER A 671 -30.66 8.67 -3.45
N PHE A 672 -30.48 7.40 -3.85
CA PHE A 672 -29.19 6.80 -4.18
C PHE A 672 -29.16 6.43 -5.66
N VAL A 673 -28.25 7.01 -6.41
CA VAL A 673 -28.02 6.70 -7.81
C VAL A 673 -26.84 5.75 -7.93
N ILE A 674 -27.06 4.61 -8.57
CA ILE A 674 -26.03 3.60 -8.78
C ILE A 674 -25.47 3.77 -10.18
N TRP A 675 -24.15 3.98 -10.26
CA TRP A 675 -23.39 4.04 -11.49
C TRP A 675 -22.45 2.84 -11.58
N LYS A 676 -22.18 2.41 -12.81
CA LYS A 676 -21.28 1.31 -13.14
C LYS A 676 -20.15 1.78 -14.04
N SER A 677 -18.99 1.19 -13.82
CA SER A 677 -17.78 1.34 -14.61
C SER A 677 -17.14 -0.04 -14.81
N ILE A 678 -16.38 -0.18 -15.90
CA ILE A 678 -15.55 -1.37 -16.17
C ILE A 678 -14.05 -1.12 -15.95
N ASP A 679 -13.66 0.15 -15.82
CA ASP A 679 -12.26 0.58 -15.69
C ASP A 679 -11.96 1.23 -14.32
N GLY A 680 -13.00 1.44 -13.50
CA GLY A 680 -12.90 2.08 -12.19
C GLY A 680 -12.75 3.61 -12.25
N VAL A 681 -12.74 4.20 -13.45
CA VAL A 681 -12.50 5.62 -13.70
C VAL A 681 -13.73 6.28 -14.30
N ASN A 682 -14.27 5.73 -15.38
CA ASN A 682 -15.40 6.27 -16.12
C ASN A 682 -16.70 5.59 -15.68
N PHE A 683 -17.50 6.29 -14.88
CA PHE A 683 -18.78 5.83 -14.34
C PHE A 683 -19.96 6.35 -15.16
N ASP A 684 -19.99 6.01 -16.45
CA ASP A 684 -20.94 6.59 -17.41
C ASP A 684 -22.25 5.80 -17.52
N ILE A 685 -22.32 4.62 -16.89
CA ILE A 685 -23.48 3.74 -16.96
C ILE A 685 -24.33 3.94 -15.69
N LYS A 686 -25.41 4.73 -15.78
CA LYS A 686 -26.43 4.80 -14.71
C LYS A 686 -27.25 3.51 -14.71
N LEU A 687 -27.20 2.76 -13.61
CA LEU A 687 -27.95 1.50 -13.45
C LEU A 687 -29.37 1.75 -12.92
N THR A 688 -29.47 2.52 -11.84
CA THR A 688 -30.77 2.82 -11.22
C THR A 688 -30.67 4.02 -10.28
N GLU A 689 -31.83 4.47 -9.81
CA GLU A 689 -31.99 5.42 -8.71
C GLU A 689 -33.01 4.86 -7.71
N ILE A 690 -32.61 4.76 -6.44
CA ILE A 690 -33.44 4.25 -5.35
C ILE A 690 -33.80 5.40 -4.44
N ALA A 691 -35.09 5.62 -4.19
CA ALA A 691 -35.54 6.64 -3.24
C ALA A 691 -35.05 6.31 -1.83
N ALA A 692 -34.55 7.32 -1.13
CA ALA A 692 -34.13 7.20 0.26
C ALA A 692 -35.33 7.45 1.21
N ALA A 693 -35.14 7.24 2.51
CA ALA A 693 -36.18 7.47 3.53
C ALA A 693 -36.37 8.96 3.88
N GLY A 694 -35.56 9.87 3.34
CA GLY A 694 -35.70 11.31 3.57
C GLY A 694 -35.03 11.75 4.86
N ASN A 695 -35.75 11.57 5.97
CA ASN A 695 -35.29 11.90 7.32
C ASN A 695 -35.55 10.72 8.26
N THR A 696 -34.51 10.05 8.74
CA THR A 696 -34.67 8.95 9.69
C THR A 696 -33.43 8.76 10.57
N ASN A 697 -33.62 8.31 11.81
CA ASN A 697 -32.56 7.86 12.71
C ASN A 697 -32.60 6.34 12.93
N ASN A 698 -33.37 5.61 12.10
CA ASN A 698 -33.46 4.17 12.13
C ASN A 698 -32.62 3.57 11.02
N ILE A 699 -32.05 2.39 11.27
CA ILE A 699 -31.28 1.68 10.25
C ILE A 699 -32.16 1.42 9.02
N ARG A 700 -31.71 1.85 7.84
CA ARG A 700 -32.30 1.47 6.55
C ARG A 700 -31.33 0.60 5.80
N ASN A 701 -31.86 -0.48 5.23
CA ASN A 701 -31.11 -1.39 4.38
C ASN A 701 -31.62 -1.23 2.96
N TYR A 702 -30.68 -1.10 2.04
CA TYR A 702 -30.93 -1.00 0.61
C TYR A 702 -30.16 -2.10 -0.11
N SER A 703 -30.71 -2.53 -1.23
CA SER A 703 -30.03 -3.49 -2.09
C SER A 703 -30.41 -3.26 -3.54
N TYR A 704 -29.46 -3.57 -4.41
CA TYR A 704 -29.66 -3.59 -5.84
C TYR A 704 -28.88 -4.75 -6.45
N THR A 705 -29.45 -5.41 -7.44
CA THR A 705 -28.76 -6.49 -8.16
C THR A 705 -28.53 -6.06 -9.60
N ASP A 706 -27.27 -5.91 -9.98
CA ASP A 706 -26.88 -5.86 -11.39
C ASP A 706 -26.92 -7.29 -11.94
N ILE A 707 -27.92 -7.60 -12.76
CA ILE A 707 -28.14 -8.92 -13.37
C ILE A 707 -27.34 -9.13 -14.66
N SER A 708 -26.59 -8.13 -15.13
CA SER A 708 -25.71 -8.25 -16.29
C SER A 708 -24.34 -7.61 -16.02
N PRO A 709 -23.64 -8.07 -14.97
CA PRO A 709 -22.28 -7.63 -14.66
C PRO A 709 -21.29 -8.13 -15.72
N ASN A 710 -20.24 -7.36 -15.97
CA ASN A 710 -19.05 -7.80 -16.70
C ASN A 710 -18.21 -8.74 -15.82
N ILE A 711 -17.08 -9.26 -16.31
CA ILE A 711 -16.16 -10.02 -15.45
C ILE A 711 -15.61 -9.14 -14.34
N THR A 712 -15.20 -7.92 -14.66
CA THR A 712 -14.76 -6.90 -13.70
C THR A 712 -15.73 -5.74 -13.71
N ASN A 713 -16.19 -5.32 -12.54
CA ASN A 713 -17.13 -4.22 -12.38
C ASN A 713 -16.74 -3.34 -11.22
N TYR A 714 -16.95 -2.04 -11.40
CA TYR A 714 -16.88 -1.04 -10.36
C TYR A 714 -18.25 -0.38 -10.25
N TYR A 715 -18.75 -0.21 -9.04
CA TYR A 715 -20.02 0.46 -8.76
C TYR A 715 -19.79 1.66 -7.86
N LYS A 716 -20.36 2.79 -8.27
CA LYS A 716 -20.37 4.04 -7.52
C LYS A 716 -21.80 4.33 -7.11
N ILE A 717 -22.07 4.34 -5.81
CA ILE A 717 -23.37 4.77 -5.31
C ILE A 717 -23.26 6.24 -4.91
N VAL A 718 -24.06 7.09 -5.54
CA VAL A 718 -24.11 8.53 -5.30
C VAL A 718 -25.41 8.85 -4.60
N GLN A 719 -25.31 9.26 -3.35
CA GLN A 719 -26.42 9.85 -2.64
C GLN A 719 -26.71 11.25 -3.18
N PHE A 720 -27.99 11.57 -3.33
CA PHE A 720 -28.51 12.91 -3.57
C PHE A 720 -29.36 13.34 -2.39
N ASP A 721 -29.13 14.55 -1.90
CA ASP A 721 -30.00 15.19 -0.91
C ASP A 721 -31.13 15.96 -1.62
N ILE A 722 -32.13 16.42 -0.86
CA ILE A 722 -33.27 17.20 -1.38
C ILE A 722 -32.80 18.50 -2.06
N ASN A 723 -31.70 19.08 -1.59
CA ASN A 723 -31.06 20.25 -2.21
C ASN A 723 -30.12 19.89 -3.39
N ASN A 724 -30.13 18.63 -3.84
CA ASN A 724 -29.26 18.05 -4.87
C ASN A 724 -27.76 18.03 -4.54
N LYS A 725 -27.36 18.22 -3.27
CA LYS A 725 -26.00 17.93 -2.83
C LYS A 725 -25.71 16.44 -3.03
N GLN A 726 -24.53 16.14 -3.57
CA GLN A 726 -24.11 14.78 -3.85
C GLN A 726 -23.10 14.30 -2.83
N THR A 727 -23.25 13.05 -2.37
CA THR A 727 -22.26 12.35 -1.56
C THR A 727 -21.96 11.00 -2.21
N ILE A 728 -20.69 10.74 -2.53
CA ILE A 728 -20.28 9.47 -3.13
C ILE A 728 -19.98 8.48 -2.00
N LEU A 729 -20.66 7.34 -1.98
CA LEU A 729 -20.37 6.23 -1.08
C LEU A 729 -19.13 5.45 -1.59
N PRO A 730 -18.50 4.61 -0.75
CA PRO A 730 -17.35 3.79 -1.16
C PRO A 730 -17.60 3.06 -2.48
N ILE A 731 -16.61 3.11 -3.38
CA ILE A 731 -16.65 2.38 -4.65
C ILE A 731 -16.57 0.88 -4.37
N ILE A 732 -17.52 0.13 -4.93
CA ILE A 732 -17.58 -1.32 -4.81
C ILE A 732 -16.90 -1.92 -6.04
N HIS A 733 -15.84 -2.70 -5.84
CA HIS A 733 -15.19 -3.48 -6.89
C HIS A 733 -15.58 -4.96 -6.78
N ILE A 734 -16.05 -5.54 -7.89
CA ILE A 734 -16.42 -6.96 -7.96
C ILE A 734 -15.88 -7.57 -9.25
N ASP A 735 -14.99 -8.56 -9.07
CA ASP A 735 -14.65 -9.54 -10.09
C ASP A 735 -15.56 -10.77 -9.93
N LEU A 736 -16.29 -11.13 -10.97
CA LEU A 736 -17.04 -12.40 -11.00
C LEU A 736 -16.06 -13.55 -11.21
N LYS A 737 -15.92 -14.40 -10.20
CA LYS A 737 -14.96 -15.50 -10.22
C LYS A 737 -15.59 -16.82 -10.65
N ASN A 738 -16.90 -17.00 -10.41
CA ASN A 738 -17.61 -18.26 -10.70
C ASN A 738 -18.48 -18.18 -11.96
N CYS A 739 -18.45 -17.04 -12.65
CA CYS A 739 -19.21 -16.80 -13.87
C CYS A 739 -18.32 -16.95 -15.08
N ASN A 740 -18.22 -18.20 -15.54
CA ASN A 740 -17.74 -18.46 -16.88
C ASN A 740 -18.71 -17.82 -17.87
N ALA A 741 -18.36 -16.63 -18.37
CA ALA A 741 -19.11 -15.96 -19.42
C ALA A 741 -19.30 -16.89 -20.63
N ILE A 742 -20.50 -17.47 -20.75
CA ILE A 742 -20.93 -18.20 -21.95
C ILE A 742 -21.37 -17.13 -22.96
N VAL A 743 -20.38 -16.55 -23.65
CA VAL A 743 -20.62 -15.76 -24.86
C VAL A 743 -21.09 -16.72 -25.96
N ASP A 744 -22.09 -16.32 -26.75
CA ASP A 744 -22.47 -17.01 -27.98
C ASP A 744 -21.25 -17.12 -28.90
N LYS A 745 -20.62 -18.31 -28.94
CA LYS A 745 -19.38 -18.55 -29.70
C LYS A 745 -19.22 -20.00 -30.10
N ILE A 746 -18.48 -20.22 -31.19
CA ILE A 746 -17.91 -21.53 -31.51
C ILE A 746 -16.68 -21.70 -30.61
N SER A 747 -16.73 -22.58 -29.62
CA SER A 747 -15.62 -22.80 -28.68
C SER A 747 -14.58 -23.79 -29.19
N SER A 748 -14.97 -24.69 -30.09
CA SER A 748 -14.02 -25.55 -30.79
C SER A 748 -14.58 -26.07 -32.10
N ILE A 749 -13.67 -26.27 -33.05
CA ILE A 749 -13.90 -26.98 -34.30
C ILE A 749 -12.80 -28.03 -34.48
N TYR A 750 -13.17 -29.30 -34.55
CA TYR A 750 -12.18 -30.38 -34.60
C TYR A 750 -12.72 -31.66 -35.27
N PRO A 751 -11.85 -32.53 -35.80
CA PRO A 751 -10.44 -32.25 -36.10
C PRO A 751 -10.31 -31.21 -37.22
N ASN A 752 -9.21 -30.44 -37.19
CA ASN A 752 -8.82 -29.55 -38.27
C ASN A 752 -7.30 -29.74 -38.50
N PRO A 753 -6.87 -30.45 -39.56
CA PRO A 753 -7.65 -30.83 -40.74
C PRO A 753 -8.75 -31.88 -40.53
N VAL A 754 -9.79 -31.82 -41.36
CA VAL A 754 -11.00 -32.65 -41.25
C VAL A 754 -10.78 -34.03 -41.86
N GLU A 755 -11.10 -35.07 -41.09
CA GLU A 755 -11.08 -36.46 -41.53
C GLU A 755 -12.45 -36.90 -42.03
N GLU A 756 -13.30 -37.51 -41.20
CA GLU A 756 -14.61 -38.02 -41.62
C GLU A 756 -15.77 -37.05 -41.34
N LYS A 757 -15.71 -36.31 -40.23
CA LYS A 757 -16.77 -35.39 -39.76
C LYS A 757 -16.14 -34.14 -39.15
N ILE A 758 -16.79 -33.01 -39.34
CA ILE A 758 -16.48 -31.74 -38.66
C ILE A 758 -17.30 -31.69 -37.38
N LYS A 759 -16.64 -31.63 -36.22
CA LYS A 759 -17.30 -31.52 -34.91
C LYS A 759 -17.23 -30.06 -34.44
N PHE A 760 -18.37 -29.52 -34.06
CA PHE A 760 -18.52 -28.17 -33.52
C PHE A 760 -18.92 -28.27 -32.06
N THR A 761 -18.28 -27.46 -31.22
CA THR A 761 -18.81 -27.11 -29.90
C THR A 761 -19.28 -25.67 -29.97
N ILE A 762 -20.59 -25.46 -29.83
CA ILE A 762 -21.23 -24.15 -29.91
C ILE A 762 -21.81 -23.82 -28.55
N HIS A 763 -21.47 -22.66 -28.03
CA HIS A 763 -22.10 -22.11 -26.84
C HIS A 763 -23.23 -21.19 -27.29
N ASN A 764 -24.45 -21.45 -26.82
CA ASN A 764 -25.64 -20.68 -27.17
C ASN A 764 -26.38 -20.21 -25.90
N ASN A 765 -26.66 -18.91 -25.80
CA ASN A 765 -27.14 -18.20 -24.61
C ASN A 765 -28.65 -17.90 -24.69
N THR A 766 -29.27 -17.94 -25.87
CA THR A 766 -30.73 -17.73 -26.02
C THR A 766 -31.54 -19.01 -25.95
N LYS A 767 -32.82 -18.91 -25.51
CA LYS A 767 -33.79 -20.02 -25.56
C LYS A 767 -33.82 -20.65 -26.95
N ASN A 768 -33.90 -21.98 -26.97
CA ASN A 768 -34.21 -22.89 -28.09
C ASN A 768 -34.56 -22.19 -29.40
N SER A 769 -33.56 -22.05 -30.29
CA SER A 769 -33.71 -21.33 -31.56
C SER A 769 -33.08 -22.09 -32.72
N PHE A 770 -33.63 -21.89 -33.92
CA PHE A 770 -33.00 -22.38 -35.15
C PHE A 770 -31.92 -21.40 -35.61
N SER A 771 -30.73 -21.92 -35.88
CA SER A 771 -29.60 -21.21 -36.48
C SER A 771 -29.23 -21.85 -37.81
N GLU A 772 -28.55 -21.10 -38.68
CA GLU A 772 -28.04 -21.63 -39.96
C GLU A 772 -26.52 -21.76 -39.88
N ILE A 773 -26.01 -22.95 -40.20
CA ILE A 773 -24.60 -23.18 -40.50
C ILE A 773 -24.43 -23.14 -42.01
N THR A 774 -23.49 -22.33 -42.49
CA THR A 774 -23.10 -22.22 -43.90
C THR A 774 -21.61 -22.50 -44.05
N ILE A 775 -21.23 -23.34 -45.02
CA ILE A 775 -19.82 -23.60 -45.37
C ILE A 775 -19.52 -22.90 -46.70
N LEU A 776 -18.48 -22.05 -46.69
CA LEU A 776 -18.01 -21.27 -47.82
C LEU A 776 -16.62 -21.78 -48.26
N ASP A 777 -16.33 -21.76 -49.56
CA ASP A 777 -14.96 -21.95 -50.07
C ASP A 777 -14.11 -20.66 -49.96
N GLU A 778 -12.84 -20.72 -50.37
CA GLU A 778 -11.92 -19.56 -50.36
C GLU A 778 -12.40 -18.37 -51.22
N MET A 779 -13.26 -18.63 -52.22
CA MET A 779 -13.87 -17.59 -53.05
C MET A 779 -15.18 -17.05 -52.46
N GLY A 780 -15.57 -17.51 -51.27
CA GLY A 780 -16.82 -17.14 -50.61
C GLY A 780 -18.06 -17.82 -51.19
N GLN A 781 -17.91 -18.80 -52.09
CA GLN A 781 -19.04 -19.52 -52.65
C GLN A 781 -19.60 -20.53 -51.65
N LYS A 782 -20.92 -20.54 -51.49
CA LYS A 782 -21.61 -21.47 -50.59
C LYS A 782 -21.53 -22.90 -51.12
N LYS A 783 -20.85 -23.78 -50.39
CA LYS A 783 -20.80 -25.22 -50.69
C LYS A 783 -21.88 -26.01 -49.97
N TYR A 784 -22.23 -25.59 -48.76
CA TYR A 784 -23.22 -26.28 -47.95
C TYR A 784 -23.95 -25.31 -47.02
N SER A 785 -25.23 -25.56 -46.74
CA SER A 785 -25.97 -24.83 -45.71
C SER A 785 -26.99 -25.76 -45.06
N THR A 786 -27.13 -25.69 -43.74
CA THR A 786 -28.16 -26.43 -43.02
C THR A 786 -28.67 -25.66 -41.82
N LYS A 787 -29.94 -25.90 -41.46
CA LYS A 787 -30.52 -25.37 -40.23
C LYS A 787 -30.26 -26.34 -39.09
N ILE A 788 -29.81 -25.80 -37.97
CA ILE A 788 -29.56 -26.52 -36.73
C ILE A 788 -30.45 -25.96 -35.63
N PHE A 789 -30.88 -26.82 -34.73
CA PHE A 789 -31.57 -26.40 -33.52
C PHE A 789 -30.55 -26.25 -32.39
N LEU A 790 -30.44 -25.04 -31.84
CA LEU A 790 -29.55 -24.74 -30.72
C LEU A 790 -30.36 -24.65 -29.44
N GLN A 791 -30.00 -25.48 -28.46
CA GLN A 791 -30.48 -25.39 -27.08
C GLN A 791 -29.67 -24.36 -26.31
N ALA A 792 -30.19 -23.85 -25.20
CA ALA A 792 -29.38 -23.05 -24.28
C ALA A 792 -28.25 -23.92 -23.69
N GLY A 793 -27.03 -23.40 -23.63
CA GLY A 793 -25.84 -24.12 -23.18
C GLY A 793 -24.96 -24.65 -24.33
N ILE A 794 -24.25 -25.75 -24.07
CA ILE A 794 -23.26 -26.33 -25.00
C ILE A 794 -23.96 -27.28 -25.97
N ASN A 795 -23.89 -26.95 -27.25
CA ASN A 795 -24.40 -27.76 -28.35
C ASN A 795 -23.22 -28.42 -29.08
N LYS A 796 -23.31 -29.74 -29.27
CA LYS A 796 -22.33 -30.50 -30.05
C LYS A 796 -22.95 -30.89 -31.37
N ILE A 797 -22.39 -30.42 -32.47
CA ILE A 797 -22.92 -30.63 -33.82
C ILE A 797 -21.87 -31.35 -34.65
N ASN A 798 -22.31 -32.30 -35.47
CA ASN A 798 -21.43 -33.03 -36.38
C ASN A 798 -21.94 -32.86 -37.81
N LEU A 799 -21.07 -32.41 -38.72
CA LEU A 799 -21.36 -32.38 -40.15
C LEU A 799 -20.48 -33.40 -40.89
N PRO A 800 -21.05 -34.21 -41.80
CA PRO A 800 -20.27 -35.15 -42.59
C PRO A 800 -19.32 -34.40 -43.53
N SER A 801 -18.05 -34.81 -43.57
CA SER A 801 -17.03 -34.17 -44.42
C SER A 801 -17.12 -34.59 -45.89
N THR A 802 -17.88 -35.63 -46.21
CA THR A 802 -18.16 -36.10 -47.59
C THR A 802 -18.81 -35.03 -48.47
N LEU A 803 -19.28 -33.94 -47.86
CA LEU A 803 -19.84 -32.77 -48.52
C LEU A 803 -18.78 -31.79 -49.04
N LEU A 804 -17.50 -32.01 -48.73
CA LEU A 804 -16.38 -31.12 -49.06
C LEU A 804 -15.29 -31.89 -49.82
N SER A 805 -14.78 -31.29 -50.89
CA SER A 805 -13.55 -31.73 -51.56
C SER A 805 -12.32 -31.28 -50.76
N LYS A 806 -11.12 -31.69 -51.19
CA LYS A 806 -9.85 -31.14 -50.66
C LYS A 806 -9.83 -29.61 -50.84
N GLY A 807 -9.48 -28.85 -49.80
CA GLY A 807 -9.43 -27.39 -49.82
C GLY A 807 -9.58 -26.71 -48.45
N ILE A 808 -9.48 -25.38 -48.42
CA ILE A 808 -9.80 -24.56 -47.24
C ILE A 808 -11.25 -24.08 -47.33
N TYR A 809 -11.94 -24.14 -46.20
CA TYR A 809 -13.33 -23.71 -46.06
C TYR A 809 -13.49 -22.79 -44.85
N PHE A 810 -14.52 -21.95 -44.90
CA PHE A 810 -14.93 -21.09 -43.80
C PHE A 810 -16.34 -21.48 -43.38
N VAL A 811 -16.49 -21.93 -42.13
CA VAL A 811 -17.79 -22.25 -41.56
C VAL A 811 -18.33 -21.03 -40.85
N LYS A 812 -19.45 -20.52 -41.35
CA LYS A 812 -20.19 -19.38 -40.83
C LYS A 812 -21.44 -19.87 -40.09
N ILE A 813 -21.68 -19.38 -38.89
CA ILE A 813 -22.89 -19.67 -38.11
C ILE A 813 -23.55 -18.36 -37.69
N LYS A 814 -24.85 -18.24 -37.96
CA LYS A 814 -25.65 -17.08 -37.52
C LYS A 814 -26.23 -17.34 -36.13
N LEU A 815 -25.61 -16.80 -35.09
CA LEU A 815 -26.06 -16.95 -33.71
C LEU A 815 -27.15 -15.93 -33.38
N SER A 816 -27.79 -16.10 -32.22
CA SER A 816 -28.85 -15.21 -31.77
C SER A 816 -28.36 -13.77 -31.59
N GLY A 817 -29.27 -12.80 -31.75
CA GLY A 817 -28.91 -11.37 -31.84
C GLY A 817 -28.34 -10.94 -33.20
N GLY A 818 -28.26 -11.83 -34.18
CA GLY A 818 -27.84 -11.50 -35.56
C GLY A 818 -26.33 -11.53 -35.80
N LYS A 819 -25.54 -11.92 -34.79
CA LYS A 819 -24.08 -12.04 -34.89
C LYS A 819 -23.68 -13.25 -35.73
N ASN A 820 -22.70 -13.07 -36.62
CA ASN A 820 -22.11 -14.17 -37.39
C ASN A 820 -20.74 -14.54 -36.82
N GLU A 821 -20.52 -15.82 -36.52
CA GLU A 821 -19.20 -16.36 -36.18
C GLU A 821 -18.65 -17.13 -37.38
N VAL A 822 -17.36 -16.99 -37.66
CA VAL A 822 -16.68 -17.64 -38.79
C VAL A 822 -15.44 -18.37 -38.30
N GLN A 823 -15.29 -19.65 -38.66
CA GLN A 823 -14.11 -20.46 -38.31
C GLN A 823 -13.53 -21.13 -39.54
N LYS A 824 -12.19 -21.14 -39.65
CA LYS A 824 -11.45 -21.76 -40.76
C LYS A 824 -11.34 -23.27 -40.55
N VAL A 825 -11.55 -24.03 -41.62
CA VAL A 825 -11.47 -25.48 -41.67
C VAL A 825 -10.66 -25.91 -42.88
N VAL A 826 -9.79 -26.91 -42.74
CA VAL A 826 -8.95 -27.45 -43.80
C VAL A 826 -9.33 -28.92 -44.05
N LYS A 827 -9.57 -29.30 -45.31
CA LYS A 827 -9.78 -30.70 -45.73
C LYS A 827 -8.58 -31.13 -46.59
N LEU A 828 -7.79 -32.08 -46.11
CA LEU A 828 -6.55 -32.49 -46.78
C LEU A 828 -6.73 -33.61 -47.81
N ASN A 829 -7.75 -34.47 -47.63
CA ASN A 829 -8.06 -35.62 -48.47
C ASN A 829 -9.55 -35.66 -48.80
#